data_AF-C5BTG8-F1
#
_entry.id   AF-C5BTG8-F1
#
_cell.length_a   1.000
_cell.length_b   1.000
_cell.length_c   1.000
_cell.angle_alpha   90.00
_cell.angle_beta   90.00
_cell.angle_gamma   90.00
#
_symmetry.space_group_name_H-M   'P 1'
#
loop_
_entity.id
_entity.type
_entity.pdbx_description
1 polymer ?
#
loop_
_entity_poly.entity_id
_entity_poly.type
_entity_poly.pdbx_seq_one_letter_code
_entity_poly.pdbx_strand_id
1 'polypeptide(L)'
;MKIAHLSVLAAVLASSSALAVSQDVRPANCGFSLATGTDSVWESGYQAWTHLTNESGETATDFEIFYRLANSAITESMQAEYRAVDGGYILSAPEWLRYQTIPRGTGYRLGYISEGVFDSAVTPYVLSINGNPCDTDLPVVSLSANQTVFTSAGTLTLNADAADNVAVNKVVFKQNGEVIAEDYNAPYTFSMPIDASMNGKFAFTATAVDLNGNEATAASKPVFAKVGARFLGSAASSDKSFAAMSPYFQQLTPENAGKWGSVEAVRDVMDWSGMDKAYTYSRENGIPMKLHTLVWGQQAPTWIDNLSPAEQLAEVEEWYAALASRYPDAEMIDVVNEALHAPATFRDALGGDGETGWDWVIRSFELAREYFPDSELLINDYNILILEAYTAEYLEIIELLQARGLLDGIGLQSHFLERADLAIVQANVETLAATGLPIYITELDVDFADDARHAQRLAGLFEIFWDNPSVVGVTHWGHLRGEMWRENGYLIDRDGSLRAGMSWMLCYSTGGTDCVLPEYVPAGWKGTPEGLTLEAELYDDAVGLAVLGENIGYTDGGDWFSYAKVNFEPTWDTFAVGYAKGMDTETSLSVHLDSLDSPAIASIDMPNSGDWSTVKELIVDIPAVAGEHDVFFRFNGSYGGGNVDYVRFGLPAGLGEELMSNGDFEDGTASGWYTWGGGVVSAQIARVFDGSYALQVAEREGNAPAAYDISSLVAAGGTYTLSLAAAITGEVTADVNVTLSTVCGDQTAYSWIVNPTMLVDGEWQELTTEFSIPDCDFTGAQLIVEGPGAGVALLLDNVSLRSLDAGESSGLLVNGTFENASTEGWFTWSGELNVTSDIVYDGSYAMALTDRESTDSPAATSLLGLLSPGLTYSTSLALLVRGADSSDLQLVLKTSCDGEDVYSWIANAEGVAADEWFTLAGEITVPDCELTDLMMYVQGPSGGAEIYLDNVQVN
;
A
#
# COMPACT_ATOMS: atom_id res chain seq x y z
N MET A 1 -66.29 55.15 35.66
CA MET A 1 -66.37 56.61 35.45
C MET A 1 -65.71 56.89 34.10
N LYS A 2 -66.49 57.33 33.09
CA LYS A 2 -66.08 57.97 31.81
C LYS A 2 -65.21 57.11 30.84
N ILE A 3 -65.42 56.97 29.52
CA ILE A 3 -66.20 57.57 28.40
C ILE A 3 -66.15 56.49 27.27
N ALA A 4 -67.25 55.96 26.70
CA ALA A 4 -68.00 56.39 25.48
C ALA A 4 -67.13 56.44 24.19
N HIS A 5 -67.51 56.08 22.96
CA HIS A 5 -68.73 55.56 22.30
C HIS A 5 -68.44 55.47 20.77
N LEU A 6 -69.40 54.95 19.99
CA LEU A 6 -69.53 54.86 18.50
C LEU A 6 -68.91 53.62 17.81
N SER A 7 -69.68 52.54 17.53
CA SER A 7 -70.76 52.32 16.51
C SER A 7 -70.16 51.90 15.15
N VAL A 8 -70.55 50.79 14.52
CA VAL A 8 -71.83 50.51 13.82
C VAL A 8 -71.81 49.00 13.44
N LEU A 9 -72.74 48.16 13.90
CA LEU A 9 -73.90 47.66 13.15
C LEU A 9 -73.65 47.24 11.68
N ALA A 10 -73.02 46.10 11.43
CA ALA A 10 -73.19 45.30 10.20
C ALA A 10 -72.59 43.88 10.37
N ALA A 11 -73.37 42.95 10.92
CA ALA A 11 -73.13 41.52 10.74
C ALA A 11 -74.49 40.78 10.75
N VAL A 12 -75.40 41.26 9.90
CA VAL A 12 -76.50 40.45 9.38
C VAL A 12 -76.08 40.10 7.96
N LEU A 13 -76.09 38.79 7.66
CA LEU A 13 -75.96 38.19 6.32
C LEU A 13 -74.57 38.23 5.65
N ALA A 14 -73.76 37.23 5.98
CA ALA A 14 -72.98 36.45 5.02
C ALA A 14 -72.73 35.09 5.72
N SER A 15 -73.64 34.10 5.66
CA SER A 15 -73.77 33.19 4.52
C SER A 15 -72.68 33.38 3.46
N SER A 16 -71.43 33.09 3.81
CA SER A 16 -70.52 32.55 2.81
C SER A 16 -70.97 31.12 2.54
N SER A 17 -71.99 30.98 1.69
CA SER A 17 -72.10 29.80 0.85
C SER A 17 -70.78 29.70 0.10
N ALA A 18 -69.85 28.87 0.60
CA ALA A 18 -68.75 28.41 -0.22
C ALA A 18 -69.39 27.78 -1.46
N LEU A 19 -69.06 28.34 -2.62
CA LEU A 19 -69.52 27.87 -3.92
C LEU A 19 -69.27 26.37 -4.01
N ALA A 20 -70.19 25.63 -4.62
CA ALA A 20 -69.97 24.24 -5.01
C ALA A 20 -68.63 24.16 -5.76
N VAL A 21 -67.65 23.50 -5.15
CA VAL A 21 -66.35 23.25 -5.78
C VAL A 21 -66.48 21.93 -6.53
N SER A 22 -66.28 21.92 -7.84
CA SER A 22 -66.12 20.68 -8.61
C SER A 22 -64.63 20.42 -8.76
N GLN A 23 -64.18 19.21 -8.46
CA GLN A 23 -62.83 18.77 -8.80
C GLN A 23 -62.78 18.21 -10.23
N ASP A 24 -61.57 18.13 -10.80
CA ASP A 24 -61.34 17.55 -12.13
C ASP A 24 -61.70 16.06 -12.17
N VAL A 25 -62.24 15.64 -13.32
CA VAL A 25 -62.57 14.23 -13.61
C VAL A 25 -61.28 13.42 -13.65
N ARG A 26 -61.12 12.47 -12.73
CA ARG A 26 -59.98 11.55 -12.75
C ARG A 26 -60.36 10.25 -13.43
N PRO A 27 -59.54 9.72 -14.37
CA PRO A 27 -59.73 8.36 -14.84
C PRO A 27 -59.58 7.42 -13.64
N ALA A 28 -60.62 6.64 -13.38
CA ALA A 28 -60.59 5.56 -12.41
C ALA A 28 -60.24 4.26 -13.15
N ASN A 29 -59.69 3.29 -12.42
CA ASN A 29 -59.53 1.95 -12.94
C ASN A 29 -60.91 1.32 -13.26
N CYS A 30 -60.93 0.21 -14.01
CA CYS A 30 -62.12 -0.41 -14.60
C CYS A 30 -62.87 0.40 -15.68
N GLY A 31 -62.31 1.52 -16.17
CA GLY A 31 -62.95 2.32 -17.23
C GLY A 31 -64.06 3.25 -16.73
N PHE A 32 -64.02 3.63 -15.45
CA PHE A 32 -64.91 4.61 -14.83
C PHE A 32 -64.17 5.95 -14.59
N SER A 33 -64.90 6.99 -14.24
CA SER A 33 -64.33 8.27 -13.82
C SER A 33 -65.08 8.82 -12.62
N LEU A 34 -64.38 9.56 -11.76
CA LEU A 34 -64.96 10.19 -10.57
C LEU A 34 -64.88 11.71 -10.68
N ALA A 35 -65.98 12.39 -10.39
CA ALA A 35 -66.03 13.83 -10.15
C ALA A 35 -66.62 14.07 -8.75
N THR A 36 -66.01 14.94 -7.96
CA THR A 36 -66.47 15.25 -6.59
C THR A 36 -66.80 16.72 -6.44
N GLY A 37 -67.60 17.02 -5.42
CA GLY A 37 -67.80 18.38 -4.97
C GLY A 37 -68.65 18.49 -3.72
N THR A 38 -69.00 19.72 -3.37
CA THR A 38 -69.90 20.01 -2.25
C THR A 38 -71.21 20.62 -2.73
N ASP A 39 -72.32 20.22 -2.09
CA ASP A 39 -73.62 20.88 -2.24
C ASP A 39 -73.76 22.04 -1.22
N SER A 40 -73.18 21.87 -0.03
CA SER A 40 -73.14 22.92 1.00
C SER A 40 -71.99 22.69 1.99
N VAL A 41 -71.48 23.78 2.59
CA VAL A 41 -70.45 23.77 3.63
C VAL A 41 -70.89 24.69 4.76
N TRP A 42 -70.74 24.26 6.01
CA TRP A 42 -71.03 25.03 7.22
C TRP A 42 -69.89 24.90 8.25
N GLU A 43 -70.01 25.62 9.37
CA GLU A 43 -68.91 25.80 10.35
C GLU A 43 -68.34 24.49 10.94
N SER A 44 -69.16 23.43 11.00
CA SER A 44 -68.80 22.16 11.65
C SER A 44 -69.01 20.94 10.76
N GLY A 45 -69.22 21.12 9.45
CA GLY A 45 -69.54 20.02 8.55
C GLY A 45 -69.82 20.45 7.12
N TYR A 46 -70.06 19.47 6.27
CA TYR A 46 -70.37 19.71 4.87
C TYR A 46 -71.23 18.57 4.29
N GLN A 47 -71.93 18.88 3.20
CA GLN A 47 -72.60 17.90 2.35
C GLN A 47 -71.84 17.82 1.03
N ALA A 48 -71.30 16.65 0.74
CA ALA A 48 -70.52 16.36 -0.46
C ALA A 48 -71.24 15.40 -1.40
N TRP A 49 -70.84 15.43 -2.67
CA TRP A 49 -71.32 14.54 -3.71
C TRP A 49 -70.16 13.95 -4.50
N THR A 50 -70.40 12.79 -5.10
CA THR A 50 -69.51 12.14 -6.06
C THR A 50 -70.33 11.64 -7.22
N HIS A 51 -69.85 11.88 -8.44
CA HIS A 51 -70.43 11.39 -9.67
C HIS A 51 -69.50 10.33 -10.26
N LEU A 52 -69.97 9.09 -10.28
CA LEU A 52 -69.30 7.95 -10.89
C LEU A 52 -69.81 7.80 -12.33
N THR A 53 -68.95 7.99 -13.33
CA THR A 53 -69.30 7.86 -14.74
C THR A 53 -68.68 6.60 -15.33
N ASN A 54 -69.47 5.82 -16.06
CA ASN A 54 -68.97 4.68 -16.82
C ASN A 54 -68.51 5.13 -18.21
N GLU A 55 -67.22 5.37 -18.39
CA GLU A 55 -66.68 5.84 -19.67
C GLU A 55 -66.56 4.69 -20.69
N SER A 56 -66.07 3.55 -20.21
CA SER A 56 -65.68 2.42 -21.06
C SER A 56 -65.78 1.04 -20.41
N GLY A 57 -66.08 0.97 -19.12
CA GLY A 57 -66.22 -0.27 -18.36
C GLY A 57 -67.49 -1.07 -18.67
N GLU A 58 -67.64 -2.20 -17.98
CA GLU A 58 -68.87 -2.99 -18.03
C GLU A 58 -70.04 -2.26 -17.36
N THR A 59 -71.27 -2.71 -17.60
CA THR A 59 -72.44 -2.12 -16.94
C THR A 59 -72.38 -2.41 -15.45
N ALA A 60 -72.22 -1.36 -14.62
CA ALA A 60 -72.16 -1.55 -13.17
C ALA A 60 -73.56 -1.78 -12.59
N THR A 61 -73.69 -2.82 -11.78
CA THR A 61 -74.85 -3.12 -10.93
C THR A 61 -74.53 -2.95 -9.45
N ASP A 62 -73.24 -2.86 -9.14
CA ASP A 62 -72.67 -2.72 -7.80
C ASP A 62 -71.31 -1.99 -7.92
N PHE A 63 -70.89 -1.28 -6.86
CA PHE A 63 -69.61 -0.58 -6.78
C PHE A 63 -69.17 -0.40 -5.33
N GLU A 64 -67.86 -0.26 -5.12
CA GLU A 64 -67.29 0.27 -3.88
C GLU A 64 -66.32 1.42 -4.20
N ILE A 65 -66.47 2.55 -3.48
CA ILE A 65 -65.61 3.73 -3.61
C ILE A 65 -65.01 4.06 -2.25
N PHE A 66 -63.69 4.14 -2.17
CA PHE A 66 -62.96 4.56 -0.98
C PHE A 66 -62.81 6.07 -0.90
N TYR A 67 -62.93 6.63 0.30
CA TYR A 67 -62.75 8.04 0.62
C TYR A 67 -61.77 8.19 1.78
N ARG A 68 -60.67 8.91 1.55
CA ARG A 68 -59.78 9.38 2.63
C ARG A 68 -60.25 10.75 3.10
N LEU A 69 -60.80 10.80 4.32
CA LEU A 69 -61.41 12.00 4.90
C LEU A 69 -60.67 12.40 6.19
N ALA A 70 -59.45 12.95 6.08
CA ALA A 70 -58.54 13.32 7.18
C ALA A 70 -59.14 13.33 8.60
N ASN A 71 -59.58 14.51 9.10
CA ASN A 71 -60.22 14.65 10.43
C ASN A 71 -61.75 14.72 10.34
N SER A 72 -62.32 14.12 9.30
CA SER A 72 -63.74 14.24 8.97
C SER A 72 -64.42 12.88 9.08
N ALA A 73 -65.64 12.89 9.59
CA ALA A 73 -66.40 11.66 9.79
C ALA A 73 -67.72 11.71 9.02
N ILE A 74 -67.97 10.70 8.19
CA ILE A 74 -69.27 10.54 7.53
C ILE A 74 -70.31 10.18 8.57
N THR A 75 -71.35 11.01 8.66
CA THR A 75 -72.48 10.81 9.57
C THR A 75 -73.74 10.35 8.84
N GLU A 76 -73.87 10.66 7.56
CA GLU A 76 -74.97 10.19 6.72
C GLU A 76 -74.51 9.98 5.26
N SER A 77 -75.12 9.05 4.55
CA SER A 77 -74.93 8.84 3.10
C SER A 77 -76.24 9.01 2.33
N MET A 78 -76.13 9.37 1.06
CA MET A 78 -77.23 9.55 0.11
C MET A 78 -76.92 8.75 -1.15
N GLN A 79 -77.85 7.89 -1.56
CA GLN A 79 -77.69 7.03 -2.75
C GLN A 79 -76.46 6.08 -2.65
N ALA A 80 -76.02 5.76 -1.44
CA ALA A 80 -74.97 4.77 -1.15
C ALA A 80 -75.14 4.28 0.28
N GLU A 81 -74.63 3.09 0.58
CA GLU A 81 -74.37 2.66 1.96
C GLU A 81 -72.93 3.02 2.30
N TYR A 82 -72.62 3.32 3.56
CA TYR A 82 -71.26 3.65 3.96
C TYR A 82 -70.81 2.84 5.18
N ARG A 83 -69.51 2.57 5.25
CA ARG A 83 -68.85 1.96 6.40
C ARG A 83 -67.49 2.58 6.64
N ALA A 84 -67.14 2.73 7.91
CA ALA A 84 -65.78 3.10 8.30
C ALA A 84 -64.84 1.92 8.05
N VAL A 85 -63.64 2.22 7.59
CA VAL A 85 -62.53 1.27 7.39
C VAL A 85 -61.23 1.92 7.84
N ASP A 86 -60.17 1.12 7.92
CA ASP A 86 -58.83 1.66 8.19
C ASP A 86 -58.44 2.68 7.12
N GLY A 87 -58.01 3.86 7.58
CA GLY A 87 -57.59 4.98 6.71
C GLY A 87 -58.73 5.76 6.04
N GLY A 88 -60.01 5.41 6.23
CA GLY A 88 -61.11 6.15 5.60
C GLY A 88 -62.50 5.51 5.66
N TYR A 89 -63.26 5.69 4.59
CA TYR A 89 -64.62 5.20 4.45
C TYR A 89 -64.82 4.52 3.09
N ILE A 90 -65.60 3.44 3.06
CA ILE A 90 -66.08 2.84 1.81
C ILE A 90 -67.55 3.18 1.64
N LEU A 91 -67.91 3.73 0.49
CA LEU A 91 -69.29 3.91 0.06
C LEU A 91 -69.61 2.87 -1.01
N SER A 92 -70.62 2.05 -0.73
CA SER A 92 -71.05 0.94 -1.57
C SER A 92 -72.38 1.24 -2.24
N ALA A 93 -72.63 0.63 -3.40
CA ALA A 93 -73.90 0.75 -4.09
C ALA A 93 -75.07 0.28 -3.20
N PRO A 94 -76.22 0.96 -3.22
CA PRO A 94 -77.40 0.46 -2.53
C PRO A 94 -77.97 -0.77 -3.24
N GLU A 95 -78.60 -1.71 -2.51
CA GLU A 95 -79.11 -2.98 -3.07
C GLU A 95 -80.04 -2.82 -4.30
N TRP A 96 -80.69 -1.68 -4.45
CA TRP A 96 -81.60 -1.42 -5.57
C TRP A 96 -80.88 -0.99 -6.85
N LEU A 97 -79.58 -0.64 -6.80
CA LEU A 97 -78.82 -0.23 -7.99
C LEU A 97 -78.80 -1.30 -9.08
N ARG A 98 -78.87 -2.59 -8.70
CA ARG A 98 -79.03 -3.72 -9.63
C ARG A 98 -80.22 -3.61 -10.60
N TYR A 99 -81.22 -2.77 -10.29
CA TYR A 99 -82.38 -2.53 -11.14
C TYR A 99 -82.27 -1.27 -12.02
N GLN A 100 -81.38 -0.32 -11.69
CA GLN A 100 -81.16 0.90 -12.49
C GLN A 100 -79.90 0.81 -13.36
N THR A 101 -78.83 0.18 -12.85
CA THR A 101 -77.53 -0.03 -13.48
C THR A 101 -76.83 1.26 -13.95
N ILE A 102 -75.53 1.18 -14.24
CA ILE A 102 -74.73 2.28 -14.82
C ILE A 102 -74.15 1.78 -16.15
N PRO A 103 -74.92 1.81 -17.26
CA PRO A 103 -74.40 1.45 -18.58
C PRO A 103 -73.29 2.38 -19.04
N ARG A 104 -72.50 1.92 -20.01
CA ARG A 104 -71.47 2.74 -20.65
C ARG A 104 -72.06 4.05 -21.21
N GLY A 105 -71.37 5.16 -20.96
CA GLY A 105 -71.76 6.53 -21.31
C GLY A 105 -72.76 7.19 -20.36
N THR A 106 -73.05 6.58 -19.21
CA THR A 106 -73.94 7.12 -18.17
C THR A 106 -73.20 7.28 -16.84
N GLY A 107 -73.82 7.94 -15.87
CA GLY A 107 -73.23 8.14 -14.56
C GLY A 107 -74.24 8.08 -13.41
N TYR A 108 -73.71 7.95 -12.20
CA TYR A 108 -74.45 7.81 -10.96
C TYR A 108 -73.93 8.81 -9.93
N ARG A 109 -74.85 9.58 -9.33
CA ARG A 109 -74.50 10.56 -8.29
C ARG A 109 -74.84 10.02 -6.92
N LEU A 110 -73.83 9.92 -6.07
CA LEU A 110 -73.94 9.66 -4.65
C LEU A 110 -73.53 10.89 -3.85
N GLY A 111 -73.84 10.90 -2.56
CA GLY A 111 -73.40 11.96 -1.65
C GLY A 111 -73.32 11.53 -0.20
N TYR A 112 -72.75 12.38 0.63
CA TYR A 112 -72.60 12.13 2.06
C TYR A 112 -72.59 13.44 2.86
N ILE A 113 -72.97 13.35 4.13
CA ILE A 113 -72.79 14.41 5.11
C ILE A 113 -71.63 14.02 6.01
N SER A 114 -70.71 14.96 6.22
CA SER A 114 -69.57 14.77 7.09
C SER A 114 -69.53 15.87 8.15
N GLU A 115 -69.12 15.49 9.36
CA GLU A 115 -68.64 16.45 10.37
C GLU A 115 -67.17 16.83 10.06
N GLY A 116 -66.78 18.05 10.41
CA GLY A 116 -65.43 18.59 10.17
C GLY A 116 -65.34 19.57 8.98
N VAL A 117 -64.11 19.92 8.60
CA VAL A 117 -63.84 20.89 7.53
C VAL A 117 -63.67 20.15 6.21
N PHE A 118 -64.38 20.57 5.16
CA PHE A 118 -64.18 20.02 3.82
C PHE A 118 -62.78 20.38 3.32
N ASP A 119 -61.96 19.37 3.07
CA ASP A 119 -60.67 19.52 2.40
C ASP A 119 -60.85 19.37 0.89
N SER A 120 -60.44 20.38 0.13
CA SER A 120 -60.42 20.30 -1.34
C SER A 120 -59.47 19.24 -1.89
N ALA A 121 -58.69 18.55 -1.05
CA ALA A 121 -57.84 17.42 -1.40
C ALA A 121 -58.51 16.04 -1.24
N VAL A 122 -59.78 15.95 -0.81
CA VAL A 122 -60.51 14.67 -0.76
C VAL A 122 -60.51 14.03 -2.15
N THR A 123 -59.84 12.89 -2.27
CA THR A 123 -59.69 12.14 -3.52
C THR A 123 -60.30 10.75 -3.33
N PRO A 124 -61.44 10.45 -3.97
CA PRO A 124 -62.03 9.11 -3.92
C PRO A 124 -61.41 8.16 -4.95
N TYR A 125 -61.50 6.86 -4.67
CA TYR A 125 -60.95 5.81 -5.52
C TYR A 125 -61.98 4.69 -5.71
N VAL A 126 -62.17 4.22 -6.94
CA VAL A 126 -63.04 3.05 -7.20
C VAL A 126 -62.28 1.79 -6.83
N LEU A 127 -62.76 1.06 -5.82
CA LEU A 127 -62.17 -0.21 -5.40
C LEU A 127 -62.65 -1.37 -6.25
N SER A 128 -63.96 -1.43 -6.52
CA SER A 128 -64.54 -2.54 -7.26
C SER A 128 -65.79 -2.13 -8.05
N ILE A 129 -66.05 -2.87 -9.13
CA ILE A 129 -67.27 -2.83 -9.92
C ILE A 129 -67.80 -4.26 -10.02
N ASN A 130 -69.07 -4.47 -9.70
CA ASN A 130 -69.70 -5.81 -9.70
C ASN A 130 -68.94 -6.86 -8.87
N GLY A 131 -68.26 -6.43 -7.80
CA GLY A 131 -67.42 -7.29 -6.97
C GLY A 131 -66.05 -7.64 -7.57
N ASN A 132 -65.72 -7.15 -8.77
CA ASN A 132 -64.40 -7.30 -9.36
C ASN A 132 -63.50 -6.13 -8.92
N PRO A 133 -62.30 -6.39 -8.37
CA PRO A 133 -61.37 -5.34 -7.99
C PRO A 133 -60.90 -4.56 -9.21
N CYS A 134 -60.80 -3.25 -9.07
CA CYS A 134 -60.35 -2.36 -10.13
C CYS A 134 -58.85 -2.18 -10.18
N ASP A 135 -58.18 -2.42 -9.06
CA ASP A 135 -56.73 -2.51 -9.03
C ASP A 135 -56.28 -3.94 -8.73
N THR A 136 -55.28 -4.37 -9.47
CA THR A 136 -54.61 -5.68 -9.31
C THR A 136 -53.10 -5.57 -9.40
N ASP A 137 -52.57 -4.37 -9.66
CA ASP A 137 -51.13 -4.16 -9.70
C ASP A 137 -50.61 -4.15 -8.25
N LEU A 138 -49.38 -4.63 -8.05
CA LEU A 138 -48.75 -4.58 -6.73
C LEU A 138 -48.14 -3.18 -6.52
N PRO A 139 -48.19 -2.62 -5.31
CA PRO A 139 -47.43 -1.41 -5.01
C PRO A 139 -45.92 -1.69 -5.11
N VAL A 140 -45.13 -0.64 -5.28
CA VAL A 140 -43.67 -0.67 -5.14
C VAL A 140 -43.26 0.05 -3.87
N VAL A 141 -42.27 -0.47 -3.16
CA VAL A 141 -41.77 0.14 -1.93
C VAL A 141 -40.27 -0.08 -1.76
N SER A 142 -39.57 0.96 -1.30
CA SER A 142 -38.20 0.88 -0.81
C SER A 142 -38.12 1.45 0.62
N LEU A 143 -37.14 0.97 1.40
CA LEU A 143 -36.93 1.38 2.78
C LEU A 143 -35.50 1.90 2.93
N SER A 144 -35.33 3.02 3.62
CA SER A 144 -34.04 3.55 4.06
C SER A 144 -34.04 3.87 5.55
N ALA A 145 -32.86 3.84 6.16
CA ALA A 145 -32.63 4.25 7.55
C ALA A 145 -31.61 5.40 7.55
N ASN A 146 -31.74 6.35 8.49
CA ASN A 146 -30.76 7.41 8.67
C ASN A 146 -29.39 6.90 9.13
N GLN A 147 -29.37 5.76 9.81
CA GLN A 147 -28.18 5.10 10.33
C GLN A 147 -28.51 3.62 10.57
N THR A 148 -27.55 2.73 10.32
CA THR A 148 -27.71 1.29 10.54
C THR A 148 -26.84 0.76 11.67
N VAL A 149 -25.83 1.49 12.15
CA VAL A 149 -24.99 1.08 13.28
C VAL A 149 -25.00 2.17 14.35
N PHE A 150 -25.38 1.81 15.58
CA PHE A 150 -25.46 2.71 16.73
C PHE A 150 -24.50 2.28 17.85
N THR A 151 -23.43 3.04 18.08
CA THR A 151 -22.51 2.85 19.22
C THR A 151 -22.83 3.76 20.42
N SER A 152 -23.71 4.74 20.21
CA SER A 152 -24.22 5.66 21.23
C SER A 152 -25.75 5.82 21.11
N ALA A 153 -26.39 6.26 22.19
CA ALA A 153 -27.84 6.43 22.20
C ALA A 153 -28.27 7.49 21.17
N GLY A 154 -29.33 7.21 20.42
CA GLY A 154 -29.76 8.04 19.30
C GLY A 154 -31.19 7.79 18.87
N THR A 155 -31.54 8.26 17.67
CA THR A 155 -32.86 8.05 17.07
C THR A 155 -32.70 7.39 15.71
N LEU A 156 -33.31 6.21 15.55
CA LEU A 156 -33.51 5.58 14.26
C LEU A 156 -34.71 6.23 13.57
N THR A 157 -34.53 6.67 12.34
CA THR A 157 -35.59 7.14 11.44
C THR A 157 -35.61 6.28 10.19
N LEU A 158 -36.75 5.63 9.97
CA LEU A 158 -37.06 4.83 8.79
C LEU A 158 -37.89 5.68 7.83
N ASN A 159 -37.49 5.70 6.56
CA ASN A 159 -38.24 6.36 5.48
C ASN A 159 -38.62 5.30 4.45
N ALA A 160 -39.90 5.22 4.11
CA ALA A 160 -40.39 4.34 3.06
C ALA A 160 -40.85 5.18 1.86
N ASP A 161 -40.25 4.93 0.71
CA ASP A 161 -40.73 5.47 -0.57
C ASP A 161 -41.63 4.43 -1.22
N ALA A 162 -42.94 4.71 -1.24
CA ALA A 162 -43.97 3.79 -1.71
C ALA A 162 -44.84 4.46 -2.77
N ALA A 163 -45.07 3.74 -3.86
CA ALA A 163 -45.89 4.21 -4.98
C ALA A 163 -46.75 3.07 -5.53
N ASP A 164 -47.83 3.46 -6.19
CA ASP A 164 -48.81 2.55 -6.76
C ASP A 164 -49.49 3.23 -7.97
N ASN A 165 -50.06 2.45 -8.89
CA ASN A 165 -50.76 2.96 -10.08
C ASN A 165 -52.05 3.72 -9.71
N VAL A 166 -52.73 3.35 -8.61
CA VAL A 166 -53.93 4.03 -8.11
C VAL A 166 -53.59 4.86 -6.88
N ALA A 167 -53.24 4.20 -5.78
CA ALA A 167 -52.88 4.84 -4.52
C ALA A 167 -52.41 3.82 -3.47
N VAL A 168 -51.35 4.19 -2.75
CA VAL A 168 -50.94 3.51 -1.53
C VAL A 168 -51.89 3.88 -0.39
N ASN A 169 -52.47 2.87 0.26
CA ASN A 169 -53.31 3.05 1.43
C ASN A 169 -52.45 3.42 2.65
N LYS A 170 -51.48 2.57 2.96
CA LYS A 170 -50.60 2.72 4.11
C LYS A 170 -49.26 2.02 3.89
N VAL A 171 -48.28 2.40 4.70
CA VAL A 171 -47.05 1.64 4.90
C VAL A 171 -47.03 1.10 6.32
N VAL A 172 -46.77 -0.21 6.45
CA VAL A 172 -46.64 -0.91 7.72
C VAL A 172 -45.15 -1.14 7.99
N PHE A 173 -44.61 -0.49 9.00
CA PHE A 173 -43.25 -0.72 9.47
C PHE A 173 -43.22 -1.90 10.44
N LYS A 174 -42.24 -2.78 10.27
CA LYS A 174 -42.06 -3.97 11.13
C LYS A 174 -40.61 -4.06 11.63
N GLN A 175 -40.44 -4.54 12.86
CA GLN A 175 -39.17 -4.93 13.48
C GLN A 175 -39.20 -6.43 13.74
N ASN A 176 -38.24 -7.19 13.20
CA ASN A 176 -38.18 -8.65 13.30
C ASN A 176 -39.50 -9.35 12.92
N GLY A 177 -40.23 -8.77 11.95
CA GLY A 177 -41.53 -9.26 11.50
C GLY A 177 -42.75 -8.78 12.30
N GLU A 178 -42.55 -8.18 13.48
CA GLU A 178 -43.63 -7.61 14.29
C GLU A 178 -43.94 -6.17 13.88
N VAL A 179 -45.23 -5.80 13.80
CA VAL A 179 -45.66 -4.45 13.43
C VAL A 179 -45.33 -3.46 14.54
N ILE A 180 -44.56 -2.42 14.21
CA ILE A 180 -44.20 -1.34 15.14
C ILE A 180 -44.94 -0.04 14.85
N ALA A 181 -45.33 0.20 13.60
CA ALA A 181 -46.10 1.38 13.19
C ALA A 181 -46.83 1.17 11.87
N GLU A 182 -47.90 1.95 11.67
CA GLU A 182 -48.57 2.11 10.39
C GLU A 182 -48.66 3.60 10.06
N ASP A 183 -48.26 3.98 8.86
CA ASP A 183 -48.35 5.35 8.36
C ASP A 183 -49.25 5.41 7.13
N TYR A 184 -50.26 6.29 7.18
CA TYR A 184 -51.29 6.46 6.17
C TYR A 184 -51.04 7.67 5.27
N ASN A 185 -50.00 8.47 5.54
CA ASN A 185 -49.75 9.72 4.85
C ASN A 185 -48.31 9.79 4.33
N ALA A 186 -48.15 10.02 3.03
CA ALA A 186 -46.83 10.28 2.46
C ALA A 186 -46.33 11.70 2.86
N PRO A 187 -45.01 11.90 3.10
CA PRO A 187 -43.94 10.89 3.08
C PRO A 187 -44.03 9.92 4.28
N TYR A 188 -43.92 8.62 4.00
CA TYR A 188 -44.10 7.57 5.01
C TYR A 188 -42.85 7.44 5.89
N THR A 189 -42.99 7.74 7.18
CA THR A 189 -41.85 7.81 8.09
C THR A 189 -42.15 7.25 9.48
N PHE A 190 -41.15 6.65 10.11
CA PHE A 190 -41.24 6.19 11.49
C PHE A 190 -39.92 6.46 12.23
N SER A 191 -40.00 7.01 13.44
CA SER A 191 -38.82 7.25 14.28
C SER A 191 -38.97 6.60 15.65
N MET A 192 -37.88 6.01 16.15
CA MET A 192 -37.80 5.42 17.49
C MET A 192 -36.44 5.68 18.14
N PRO A 193 -36.37 5.78 19.49
CA PRO A 193 -35.10 5.85 20.19
C PRO A 193 -34.35 4.52 20.08
N ILE A 194 -33.02 4.59 20.00
CA ILE A 194 -32.10 3.47 20.16
C ILE A 194 -31.26 3.74 21.42
N ASP A 195 -31.27 2.80 22.35
CA ASP A 195 -30.49 2.86 23.58
C ASP A 195 -29.90 1.48 23.92
N ALA A 196 -29.15 1.37 25.03
CA ALA A 196 -28.47 0.15 25.43
C ALA A 196 -29.41 -1.06 25.66
N SER A 197 -30.70 -0.85 25.92
CA SER A 197 -31.68 -1.94 26.05
C SER A 197 -32.00 -2.61 24.70
N MET A 198 -31.67 -1.93 23.61
CA MET A 198 -31.80 -2.43 22.26
C MET A 198 -30.50 -3.03 21.73
N ASN A 199 -29.47 -3.31 22.52
CA ASN A 199 -28.25 -3.88 21.93
C ASN A 199 -28.51 -5.23 21.24
N GLY A 200 -28.02 -5.37 19.99
CA GLY A 200 -28.28 -6.52 19.11
C GLY A 200 -28.53 -6.12 17.66
N LYS A 201 -28.87 -7.11 16.83
CA LYS A 201 -29.25 -6.96 15.42
C LYS A 201 -30.78 -7.02 15.28
N PHE A 202 -31.36 -6.07 14.55
CA PHE A 202 -32.78 -6.08 14.19
C PHE A 202 -32.98 -5.93 12.70
N ALA A 203 -33.96 -6.65 12.17
CA ALA A 203 -34.41 -6.54 10.79
C ALA A 203 -35.63 -5.61 10.71
N PHE A 204 -35.50 -4.50 10.00
CA PHE A 204 -36.61 -3.59 9.73
C PHE A 204 -37.14 -3.77 8.32
N THR A 205 -38.46 -3.82 8.15
CA THR A 205 -39.12 -3.89 6.84
C THR A 205 -40.26 -2.89 6.77
N ALA A 206 -40.64 -2.53 5.54
CA ALA A 206 -41.81 -1.71 5.26
C ALA A 206 -42.68 -2.44 4.23
N THR A 207 -43.94 -2.69 4.57
CA THR A 207 -44.95 -3.23 3.65
C THR A 207 -45.85 -2.11 3.18
N ALA A 208 -45.84 -1.78 1.89
CA ALA A 208 -46.84 -0.91 1.29
C ALA A 208 -48.09 -1.74 0.97
N VAL A 209 -49.25 -1.23 1.38
CA VAL A 209 -50.56 -1.81 1.12
C VAL A 209 -51.35 -0.80 0.30
N ASP A 210 -51.87 -1.20 -0.85
CA ASP A 210 -52.74 -0.35 -1.67
C ASP A 210 -54.19 -0.30 -1.11
N LEU A 211 -55.10 0.36 -1.83
CA LEU A 211 -56.50 0.44 -1.42
C LEU A 211 -57.32 -0.85 -1.68
N ASN A 212 -56.83 -1.74 -2.54
CA ASN A 212 -57.47 -3.00 -2.92
C ASN A 212 -56.95 -4.21 -2.12
N GLY A 213 -55.97 -4.00 -1.24
CA GLY A 213 -55.35 -5.02 -0.41
C GLY A 213 -54.15 -5.72 -1.05
N ASN A 214 -53.63 -5.24 -2.18
CA ASN A 214 -52.36 -5.70 -2.73
C ASN A 214 -51.21 -5.19 -1.84
N GLU A 215 -50.23 -6.06 -1.59
CA GLU A 215 -49.11 -5.75 -0.70
C GLU A 215 -47.77 -6.02 -1.38
N ALA A 216 -46.80 -5.15 -1.10
CA ALA A 216 -45.39 -5.40 -1.42
C ALA A 216 -44.52 -5.01 -0.22
N THR A 217 -43.48 -5.78 0.04
CA THR A 217 -42.55 -5.55 1.16
C THR A 217 -41.17 -5.18 0.64
N ALA A 218 -40.61 -4.09 1.15
CA ALA A 218 -39.25 -3.67 0.84
C ALA A 218 -38.23 -4.68 1.37
N ALA A 219 -37.06 -4.73 0.74
CA ALA A 219 -35.92 -5.48 1.27
C ALA A 219 -35.63 -5.09 2.72
N SER A 220 -35.30 -6.08 3.54
CA SER A 220 -34.99 -5.87 4.96
C SER A 220 -33.81 -4.92 5.12
N LYS A 221 -33.93 -4.01 6.08
CA LYS A 221 -32.85 -3.11 6.52
C LYS A 221 -32.36 -3.55 7.90
N PRO A 222 -31.18 -4.17 7.99
CA PRO A 222 -30.60 -4.51 9.28
C PRO A 222 -30.15 -3.23 10.00
N VAL A 223 -30.39 -3.18 11.31
CA VAL A 223 -29.87 -2.16 12.21
C VAL A 223 -29.20 -2.86 13.39
N PHE A 224 -28.00 -2.41 13.72
CA PHE A 224 -27.14 -2.93 14.76
C PHE A 224 -26.99 -1.90 15.86
N ALA A 225 -27.32 -2.28 17.09
CA ALA A 225 -27.13 -1.44 18.25
C ALA A 225 -26.07 -2.07 19.17
N LYS A 226 -25.06 -1.28 19.50
CA LYS A 226 -23.95 -1.58 20.40
C LYS A 226 -23.73 -0.39 21.37
N VAL A 227 -24.83 0.24 21.78
CA VAL A 227 -24.84 1.41 22.65
C VAL A 227 -24.23 1.08 24.00
N GLY A 228 -23.08 1.70 24.30
CA GLY A 228 -22.31 1.42 25.51
C GLY A 228 -21.74 -0.01 25.59
N ALA A 229 -21.79 -0.76 24.48
CA ALA A 229 -21.24 -2.12 24.34
C ALA A 229 -20.02 -2.16 23.41
N ARG A 230 -19.53 -0.99 23.00
CA ARG A 230 -18.25 -0.87 22.33
C ARG A 230 -17.13 -1.33 23.26
N PHE A 231 -16.21 -2.13 22.75
CA PHE A 231 -15.14 -2.73 23.55
C PHE A 231 -13.74 -2.32 23.07
N LEU A 232 -12.81 -2.30 24.02
CA LEU A 232 -11.39 -2.51 23.76
C LEU A 232 -11.07 -3.97 24.12
N GLY A 233 -10.60 -4.76 23.17
CA GLY A 233 -10.31 -6.18 23.31
C GLY A 233 -8.81 -6.48 23.22
N SER A 234 -8.43 -7.72 23.53
CA SER A 234 -7.08 -8.19 23.20
C SER A 234 -7.03 -9.70 22.94
N ALA A 235 -6.06 -10.11 22.11
CA ALA A 235 -5.67 -11.50 22.00
C ALA A 235 -4.87 -11.98 23.22
N ALA A 236 -5.03 -13.25 23.58
CA ALA A 236 -4.29 -13.89 24.66
C ALA A 236 -4.08 -15.40 24.38
N SER A 237 -2.95 -15.93 24.87
CA SER A 237 -2.56 -17.34 24.67
C SER A 237 -2.00 -18.02 25.93
N SER A 238 -1.53 -17.29 26.94
CA SER A 238 -0.87 -17.82 28.13
C SER A 238 -1.56 -17.39 29.44
N ASP A 239 -1.28 -18.09 30.55
CA ASP A 239 -1.78 -17.67 31.88
C ASP A 239 -1.40 -16.24 32.22
N LYS A 240 -0.22 -15.78 31.79
CA LYS A 240 0.25 -14.43 32.05
C LYS A 240 -0.53 -13.40 31.22
N SER A 241 -0.75 -13.67 29.93
CA SER A 241 -1.55 -12.77 29.10
C SER A 241 -3.00 -12.72 29.60
N PHE A 242 -3.63 -13.85 29.94
CA PHE A 242 -4.97 -13.85 30.54
C PHE A 242 -5.03 -13.05 31.85
N ALA A 243 -4.01 -13.16 32.71
CA ALA A 243 -3.93 -12.39 33.95
C ALA A 243 -3.75 -10.89 33.71
N ALA A 244 -3.04 -10.49 32.64
CA ALA A 244 -2.78 -9.10 32.28
C ALA A 244 -3.95 -8.41 31.54
N MET A 245 -4.97 -9.16 31.11
CA MET A 245 -6.12 -8.57 30.42
C MET A 245 -6.97 -7.66 31.31
N SER A 246 -7.27 -8.10 32.54
CA SER A 246 -8.05 -7.30 33.49
C SER A 246 -7.18 -6.23 34.15
N PRO A 247 -7.69 -4.99 34.35
CA PRO A 247 -9.07 -4.53 34.12
C PRO A 247 -9.28 -3.86 32.75
N TYR A 248 -8.33 -3.99 31.82
CA TYR A 248 -8.22 -3.09 30.68
C TYR A 248 -9.04 -3.49 29.46
N PHE A 249 -9.22 -4.79 29.23
CA PHE A 249 -9.87 -5.31 28.03
C PHE A 249 -11.24 -5.94 28.34
N GLN A 250 -12.23 -5.65 27.50
CA GLN A 250 -13.62 -6.10 27.62
C GLN A 250 -14.00 -7.13 26.54
N GLN A 251 -13.03 -7.66 25.79
CA GLN A 251 -13.24 -8.73 24.81
C GLN A 251 -11.96 -9.57 24.70
N LEU A 252 -12.12 -10.88 24.46
CA LEU A 252 -11.04 -11.84 24.31
C LEU A 252 -11.07 -12.51 22.92
N THR A 253 -9.91 -12.56 22.26
CA THR A 253 -9.66 -13.48 21.15
C THR A 253 -8.58 -14.51 21.56
N PRO A 254 -8.81 -15.82 21.41
CA PRO A 254 -7.76 -16.81 21.61
C PRO A 254 -6.76 -16.74 20.44
N GLU A 255 -5.53 -16.29 20.69
CA GLU A 255 -4.53 -15.97 19.65
C GLU A 255 -4.26 -17.13 18.68
N ASN A 256 -4.19 -18.36 19.22
CA ASN A 256 -3.91 -19.57 18.43
C ASN A 256 -4.82 -20.75 18.73
N ALA A 257 -5.43 -20.80 19.90
CA ALA A 257 -6.09 -22.01 20.38
C ALA A 257 -7.33 -22.39 19.56
N GLY A 258 -8.01 -21.42 18.94
CA GLY A 258 -9.22 -21.64 18.14
C GLY A 258 -8.97 -22.00 16.68
N LYS A 259 -7.72 -22.03 16.23
CA LYS A 259 -7.35 -22.41 14.86
C LYS A 259 -7.46 -23.92 14.71
N TRP A 260 -7.97 -24.39 13.57
CA TRP A 260 -8.33 -25.81 13.39
C TRP A 260 -7.14 -26.76 13.61
N GLY A 261 -5.96 -26.46 13.08
CA GLY A 261 -4.76 -27.28 13.29
C GLY A 261 -4.24 -27.30 14.74
N SER A 262 -4.58 -26.30 15.56
CA SER A 262 -4.28 -26.31 17.00
C SER A 262 -5.16 -27.31 17.75
N VAL A 263 -6.43 -27.42 17.36
CA VAL A 263 -7.39 -28.33 17.99
C VAL A 263 -7.24 -29.75 17.44
N GLU A 264 -7.07 -29.91 16.13
CA GLU A 264 -7.13 -31.20 15.46
C GLU A 264 -5.85 -31.51 14.68
N ALA A 265 -4.70 -31.37 15.34
CA ALA A 265 -3.39 -31.68 14.74
C ALA A 265 -3.30 -33.13 14.21
N VAL A 266 -4.08 -34.04 14.80
CA VAL A 266 -4.24 -35.44 14.36
C VAL A 266 -5.73 -35.66 14.09
N ARG A 267 -6.06 -36.14 12.88
CA ARG A 267 -7.44 -36.40 12.45
C ARG A 267 -8.22 -37.21 13.50
N ASP A 268 -9.43 -36.76 13.81
CA ASP A 268 -10.36 -37.30 14.80
C ASP A 268 -9.86 -37.24 16.27
N VAL A 269 -8.79 -36.48 16.56
CA VAL A 269 -8.22 -36.32 17.90
C VAL A 269 -8.19 -34.84 18.28
N MET A 270 -9.23 -34.41 18.99
CA MET A 270 -9.42 -33.03 19.38
C MET A 270 -8.71 -32.68 20.71
N ASP A 271 -7.82 -31.68 20.70
CA ASP A 271 -7.24 -31.02 21.87
C ASP A 271 -7.93 -29.66 22.12
N TRP A 272 -8.93 -29.69 23.00
CA TRP A 272 -9.70 -28.50 23.39
C TRP A 272 -9.04 -27.67 24.49
N SER A 273 -7.87 -28.06 25.02
CA SER A 273 -7.35 -27.51 26.27
C SER A 273 -7.13 -25.99 26.24
N GLY A 274 -6.58 -25.47 25.12
CA GLY A 274 -6.39 -24.03 24.92
C GLY A 274 -7.71 -23.26 24.77
N MET A 275 -8.65 -23.79 23.98
CA MET A 275 -9.95 -23.13 23.75
C MET A 275 -10.84 -23.15 24.98
N ASP A 276 -10.88 -24.27 25.72
CA ASP A 276 -11.61 -24.38 26.98
C ASP A 276 -11.13 -23.36 27.99
N LYS A 277 -9.83 -23.09 28.03
CA LYS A 277 -9.23 -22.08 28.90
C LYS A 277 -9.68 -20.67 28.52
N ALA A 278 -9.62 -20.32 27.23
CA ALA A 278 -10.09 -19.02 26.74
C ALA A 278 -11.59 -18.82 26.99
N TYR A 279 -12.40 -19.83 26.68
CA TYR A 279 -13.85 -19.81 26.90
C TYR A 279 -14.20 -19.68 28.39
N THR A 280 -13.53 -20.45 29.26
CA THR A 280 -13.71 -20.36 30.72
C THR A 280 -13.38 -18.96 31.22
N TYR A 281 -12.23 -18.40 30.80
CA TYR A 281 -11.84 -17.05 31.18
C TYR A 281 -12.88 -16.00 30.77
N SER A 282 -13.37 -16.08 29.53
CA SER A 282 -14.42 -15.20 29.01
C SER A 282 -15.68 -15.25 29.89
N ARG A 283 -16.17 -16.46 30.23
CA ARG A 283 -17.36 -16.62 31.08
C ARG A 283 -17.15 -16.14 32.52
N GLU A 284 -16.00 -16.45 33.11
CA GLU A 284 -15.68 -16.04 34.49
C GLU A 284 -15.55 -14.52 34.65
N ASN A 285 -15.09 -13.83 33.62
CA ASN A 285 -14.92 -12.36 33.62
C ASN A 285 -16.09 -11.60 32.97
N GLY A 286 -17.06 -12.30 32.39
CA GLY A 286 -18.23 -11.69 31.77
C GLY A 286 -17.90 -10.83 30.54
N ILE A 287 -16.87 -11.23 29.78
CA ILE A 287 -16.45 -10.55 28.54
C ILE A 287 -16.73 -11.46 27.33
N PRO A 288 -17.19 -10.93 26.18
CA PRO A 288 -17.39 -11.74 24.97
C PRO A 288 -16.10 -12.36 24.45
N MET A 289 -16.21 -13.55 23.87
CA MET A 289 -15.11 -14.21 23.17
C MET A 289 -15.37 -14.15 21.66
N LYS A 290 -14.34 -13.78 20.88
CA LYS A 290 -14.35 -13.96 19.43
C LYS A 290 -13.68 -15.30 19.11
N LEU A 291 -14.43 -16.25 18.55
CA LEU A 291 -13.88 -17.50 18.05
C LEU A 291 -13.07 -17.20 16.79
N HIS A 292 -11.78 -17.47 16.86
CA HIS A 292 -10.83 -17.25 15.77
C HIS A 292 -10.08 -18.57 15.53
N THR A 293 -10.34 -19.30 14.43
CA THR A 293 -11.22 -19.01 13.28
C THR A 293 -11.74 -20.32 12.69
N LEU A 294 -12.83 -20.30 11.91
CA LEU A 294 -13.40 -21.51 11.30
C LEU A 294 -12.60 -21.99 10.08
N VAL A 295 -12.32 -21.10 9.13
CA VAL A 295 -11.65 -21.40 7.86
C VAL A 295 -10.50 -20.41 7.64
N TRP A 296 -9.31 -20.94 7.39
CA TRP A 296 -8.10 -20.15 7.09
C TRP A 296 -7.08 -21.01 6.35
N GLY A 297 -6.28 -20.41 5.46
CA GLY A 297 -5.21 -21.11 4.74
C GLY A 297 -3.95 -21.34 5.54
N GLN A 298 -3.82 -20.75 6.73
CA GLN A 298 -2.72 -21.05 7.63
C GLN A 298 -3.22 -21.83 8.86
N GLN A 299 -2.32 -22.61 9.45
CA GLN A 299 -2.59 -23.42 10.64
C GLN A 299 -3.86 -24.30 10.53
N ALA A 300 -4.26 -24.68 9.32
CA ALA A 300 -5.19 -25.77 9.08
C ALA A 300 -4.51 -27.12 9.35
N PRO A 301 -5.25 -28.19 9.65
CA PRO A 301 -4.64 -29.49 9.87
C PRO A 301 -4.00 -30.05 8.60
N THR A 302 -2.68 -30.27 8.61
CA THR A 302 -1.94 -30.76 7.42
C THR A 302 -2.42 -32.10 6.85
N TRP A 303 -3.16 -32.90 7.62
CA TRP A 303 -3.72 -34.16 7.13
C TRP A 303 -4.87 -33.98 6.14
N ILE A 304 -5.53 -32.80 6.12
CA ILE A 304 -6.69 -32.54 5.26
C ILE A 304 -6.32 -32.47 3.77
N ASP A 305 -5.08 -32.07 3.47
CA ASP A 305 -4.58 -31.89 2.10
C ASP A 305 -4.53 -33.20 1.30
N ASN A 306 -4.52 -34.34 1.99
CA ASN A 306 -4.45 -35.68 1.37
C ASN A 306 -5.82 -36.35 1.19
N LEU A 307 -6.91 -35.65 1.53
CA LEU A 307 -8.27 -36.18 1.44
C LEU A 307 -8.93 -35.82 0.11
N SER A 308 -9.94 -36.59 -0.29
CA SER A 308 -10.78 -36.19 -1.41
C SER A 308 -11.66 -34.98 -1.05
N PRO A 309 -12.10 -34.15 -2.00
CA PRO A 309 -12.95 -32.98 -1.69
C PRO A 309 -14.22 -33.33 -0.89
N ALA A 310 -14.82 -34.50 -1.12
CA ALA A 310 -15.98 -34.95 -0.37
C ALA A 310 -15.64 -35.30 1.10
N GLU A 311 -14.47 -35.87 1.34
CA GLU A 311 -13.98 -36.11 2.71
C GLU A 311 -13.58 -34.80 3.37
N GLN A 312 -12.89 -33.89 2.68
CA GLN A 312 -12.56 -32.56 3.19
C GLN A 312 -13.82 -31.81 3.65
N LEU A 313 -14.88 -31.80 2.83
CA LEU A 313 -16.16 -31.18 3.20
C LEU A 313 -16.78 -31.83 4.44
N ALA A 314 -16.74 -33.16 4.55
CA ALA A 314 -17.25 -33.87 5.72
C ALA A 314 -16.49 -33.48 7.00
N GLU A 315 -15.17 -33.33 6.92
CA GLU A 315 -14.31 -32.89 8.03
C GLU A 315 -14.57 -31.43 8.41
N VAL A 316 -14.81 -30.56 7.43
CA VAL A 316 -15.22 -29.16 7.70
C VAL A 316 -16.56 -29.13 8.42
N GLU A 317 -17.55 -29.91 7.98
CA GLU A 317 -18.86 -29.99 8.65
C GLU A 317 -18.75 -30.57 10.07
N GLU A 318 -17.89 -31.58 10.28
CA GLU A 318 -17.59 -32.12 11.62
C GLU A 318 -16.93 -31.08 12.52
N TRP A 319 -15.95 -30.34 12.02
CA TRP A 319 -15.28 -29.25 12.72
C TRP A 319 -16.28 -28.18 13.20
N TYR A 320 -17.16 -27.73 12.30
CA TYR A 320 -18.22 -26.76 12.62
C TYR A 320 -19.17 -27.31 13.69
N ALA A 321 -19.62 -28.56 13.53
CA ALA A 321 -20.51 -29.20 14.49
C ALA A 321 -19.86 -29.36 15.87
N ALA A 322 -18.58 -29.72 15.93
CA ALA A 322 -17.83 -29.90 17.17
C ALA A 322 -17.69 -28.59 17.95
N LEU A 323 -17.32 -27.50 17.26
CA LEU A 323 -17.26 -26.17 17.85
C LEU A 323 -18.63 -25.67 18.31
N ALA A 324 -19.66 -25.78 17.47
CA ALA A 324 -21.02 -25.36 17.82
C ALA A 324 -21.58 -26.11 19.03
N SER A 325 -21.29 -27.42 19.13
CA SER A 325 -21.71 -28.22 20.27
C SER A 325 -20.95 -27.87 21.56
N ARG A 326 -19.69 -27.43 21.46
CA ARG A 326 -18.83 -27.20 22.63
C ARG A 326 -18.89 -25.76 23.13
N TYR A 327 -19.02 -24.80 22.23
CA TYR A 327 -19.02 -23.36 22.50
C TYR A 327 -20.29 -22.69 21.92
N PRO A 328 -21.50 -23.12 22.35
CA PRO A 328 -22.76 -22.65 21.77
C PRO A 328 -23.03 -21.16 22.01
N ASP A 329 -22.36 -20.57 23.01
CA ASP A 329 -22.50 -19.15 23.38
C ASP A 329 -21.35 -18.29 22.83
N ALA A 330 -20.61 -18.74 21.81
CA ALA A 330 -19.60 -17.91 21.16
C ALA A 330 -20.28 -16.69 20.51
N GLU A 331 -20.03 -15.49 21.02
CA GLU A 331 -20.75 -14.30 20.58
C GLU A 331 -20.34 -13.81 19.19
N MET A 332 -19.05 -13.96 18.85
CA MET A 332 -18.49 -13.52 17.57
C MET A 332 -17.62 -14.63 16.98
N ILE A 333 -17.64 -14.78 15.66
CA ILE A 333 -16.88 -15.80 14.95
C ILE A 333 -16.25 -15.19 13.71
N ASP A 334 -14.92 -15.30 13.59
CA ASP A 334 -14.27 -15.16 12.29
C ASP A 334 -14.54 -16.45 11.50
N VAL A 335 -15.38 -16.35 10.47
CA VAL A 335 -15.76 -17.52 9.67
C VAL A 335 -14.66 -17.84 8.67
N VAL A 336 -14.26 -16.83 7.92
CA VAL A 336 -13.16 -16.93 6.96
C VAL A 336 -12.16 -15.85 7.33
N ASN A 337 -10.93 -16.28 7.63
CA ASN A 337 -9.79 -15.40 7.80
C ASN A 337 -8.97 -15.38 6.50
N GLU A 338 -8.52 -14.19 6.11
CA GLU A 338 -7.57 -13.95 5.01
C GLU A 338 -8.03 -14.52 3.67
N ALA A 339 -9.26 -14.22 3.26
CA ALA A 339 -9.80 -14.69 1.99
C ALA A 339 -8.98 -14.17 0.79
N LEU A 340 -8.49 -12.94 0.85
CA LEU A 340 -7.68 -12.33 -0.20
C LEU A 340 -6.22 -12.80 -0.15
N HIS A 341 -5.70 -13.05 1.05
CA HIS A 341 -4.25 -13.20 1.26
C HIS A 341 -3.78 -14.63 1.55
N ALA A 342 -4.59 -15.44 2.23
CA ALA A 342 -4.25 -16.82 2.61
C ALA A 342 -5.48 -17.75 2.50
N PRO A 343 -5.97 -18.00 1.26
CA PRO A 343 -7.12 -18.88 1.05
C PRO A 343 -6.82 -20.33 1.46
N ALA A 344 -7.85 -21.02 1.96
CA ALA A 344 -7.73 -22.40 2.46
C ALA A 344 -7.33 -23.40 1.35
N THR A 345 -6.42 -24.33 1.64
CA THR A 345 -6.02 -25.40 0.71
C THR A 345 -7.18 -26.31 0.31
N PHE A 346 -8.18 -26.42 1.18
CA PHE A 346 -9.41 -27.19 0.98
C PHE A 346 -10.58 -26.35 0.42
N ARG A 347 -10.34 -25.13 -0.10
CA ARG A 347 -11.40 -24.26 -0.63
C ARG A 347 -12.21 -24.90 -1.76
N ASP A 348 -11.60 -25.80 -2.54
CA ASP A 348 -12.28 -26.50 -3.63
C ASP A 348 -13.40 -27.43 -3.10
N ALA A 349 -13.24 -28.00 -1.90
CA ALA A 349 -14.28 -28.78 -1.23
C ALA A 349 -15.50 -27.93 -0.83
N LEU A 350 -15.28 -26.62 -0.67
CA LEU A 350 -16.30 -25.62 -0.36
C LEU A 350 -16.88 -24.95 -1.61
N GLY A 351 -16.49 -25.38 -2.81
CA GLY A 351 -16.99 -24.85 -4.08
C GLY A 351 -15.94 -24.10 -4.91
N GLY A 352 -14.75 -23.87 -4.36
CA GLY A 352 -13.67 -23.12 -5.01
C GLY A 352 -14.11 -21.71 -5.40
N ASP A 353 -13.57 -21.19 -6.49
CA ASP A 353 -13.93 -19.86 -6.98
C ASP A 353 -15.38 -19.82 -7.51
N GLY A 354 -15.88 -20.94 -8.04
CA GLY A 354 -17.26 -21.08 -8.49
C GLY A 354 -17.70 -20.03 -9.54
N GLU A 355 -18.98 -19.64 -9.53
CA GLU A 355 -19.51 -18.66 -10.49
C GLU A 355 -19.25 -17.21 -10.07
N THR A 356 -19.13 -16.95 -8.76
CA THR A 356 -18.95 -15.60 -8.23
C THR A 356 -17.50 -15.18 -8.06
N GLY A 357 -16.56 -16.12 -8.18
CA GLY A 357 -15.16 -15.96 -7.77
C GLY A 357 -14.91 -16.29 -6.30
N TRP A 358 -15.95 -16.33 -5.47
CA TRP A 358 -15.87 -16.45 -4.00
C TRP A 358 -16.84 -17.50 -3.42
N ASP A 359 -17.26 -18.50 -4.20
CA ASP A 359 -18.26 -19.49 -3.78
C ASP A 359 -17.83 -20.28 -2.54
N TRP A 360 -16.53 -20.53 -2.35
CA TRP A 360 -15.99 -21.16 -1.14
C TRP A 360 -16.21 -20.32 0.12
N VAL A 361 -16.11 -18.99 0.03
CA VAL A 361 -16.42 -18.07 1.14
C VAL A 361 -17.92 -18.13 1.43
N ILE A 362 -18.75 -18.03 0.39
CA ILE A 362 -20.21 -18.10 0.52
C ILE A 362 -20.62 -19.40 1.23
N ARG A 363 -20.10 -20.54 0.78
CA ARG A 363 -20.39 -21.85 1.39
C ARG A 363 -19.95 -21.93 2.85
N SER A 364 -18.78 -21.36 3.18
CA SER A 364 -18.27 -21.32 4.55
C SER A 364 -19.22 -20.55 5.48
N PHE A 365 -19.79 -19.44 5.00
CA PHE A 365 -20.77 -18.66 5.74
C PHE A 365 -22.16 -19.30 5.79
N GLU A 366 -22.60 -20.00 4.75
CA GLU A 366 -23.84 -20.80 4.79
C GLU A 366 -23.78 -21.87 5.88
N LEU A 367 -22.67 -22.61 5.94
CA LEU A 367 -22.41 -23.58 7.00
C LEU A 367 -22.38 -22.90 8.37
N ALA A 368 -21.71 -21.76 8.49
CA ALA A 368 -21.63 -21.07 9.78
C ALA A 368 -23.01 -20.53 10.23
N ARG A 369 -23.87 -20.08 9.30
CA ARG A 369 -25.26 -19.71 9.62
C ARG A 369 -26.11 -20.90 10.05
N GLU A 370 -25.85 -22.09 9.51
CA GLU A 370 -26.52 -23.33 9.91
C GLU A 370 -26.12 -23.78 11.32
N TYR A 371 -24.80 -23.81 11.61
CA TYR A 371 -24.27 -24.32 12.88
C TYR A 371 -24.26 -23.29 14.02
N PHE A 372 -24.14 -22.01 13.70
CA PHE A 372 -24.04 -20.90 14.67
C PHE A 372 -25.11 -19.81 14.40
N PRO A 373 -26.41 -20.15 14.46
CA PRO A 373 -27.49 -19.24 14.08
C PRO A 373 -27.56 -17.97 14.95
N ASP A 374 -27.06 -18.03 16.19
CA ASP A 374 -27.15 -16.95 17.17
C ASP A 374 -25.85 -16.12 17.31
N SER A 375 -24.74 -16.56 16.70
CA SER A 375 -23.45 -15.86 16.75
C SER A 375 -23.36 -14.75 15.70
N GLU A 376 -22.59 -13.70 15.98
CA GLU A 376 -22.20 -12.70 14.98
C GLU A 376 -21.10 -13.28 14.08
N LEU A 377 -21.37 -13.38 12.78
CA LEU A 377 -20.42 -13.91 11.81
C LEU A 377 -19.67 -12.80 11.10
N LEU A 378 -18.34 -12.88 11.17
CA LEU A 378 -17.41 -11.90 10.65
C LEU A 378 -16.57 -12.53 9.54
N ILE A 379 -16.27 -11.73 8.52
CA ILE A 379 -15.13 -11.96 7.62
C ILE A 379 -13.94 -11.16 8.16
N ASN A 380 -12.72 -11.67 8.07
CA ASN A 380 -11.54 -11.01 8.64
C ASN A 380 -10.35 -11.05 7.68
N ASP A 381 -9.61 -9.96 7.52
CA ASP A 381 -8.46 -9.91 6.62
C ASP A 381 -7.48 -8.76 6.98
N TYR A 382 -6.22 -8.85 6.51
CA TYR A 382 -5.19 -7.82 6.70
C TYR A 382 -4.92 -7.01 5.43
N ASN A 383 -4.12 -5.94 5.54
CA ASN A 383 -3.78 -5.01 4.46
C ASN A 383 -4.97 -4.33 3.74
N ILE A 384 -6.21 -4.57 4.15
CA ILE A 384 -7.39 -3.97 3.54
C ILE A 384 -7.31 -2.44 3.54
N LEU A 385 -6.85 -1.85 4.65
CA LEU A 385 -6.88 -0.40 4.85
C LEU A 385 -5.69 0.35 4.27
N ILE A 386 -4.65 -0.34 3.75
CA ILE A 386 -3.42 0.31 3.29
C ILE A 386 -3.56 0.92 1.89
N LEU A 387 -4.45 0.38 1.05
CA LEU A 387 -4.69 0.81 -0.33
C LEU A 387 -6.18 0.70 -0.69
N GLU A 388 -6.68 1.67 -1.47
CA GLU A 388 -8.07 1.67 -1.96
C GLU A 388 -8.41 0.39 -2.74
N ALA A 389 -7.48 -0.12 -3.55
CA ALA A 389 -7.68 -1.32 -4.36
C ALA A 389 -7.99 -2.57 -3.51
N TYR A 390 -7.30 -2.76 -2.38
CA TYR A 390 -7.57 -3.89 -1.48
C TYR A 390 -8.89 -3.74 -0.73
N THR A 391 -9.27 -2.51 -0.36
CA THR A 391 -10.61 -2.24 0.18
C THR A 391 -11.70 -2.54 -0.85
N ALA A 392 -11.50 -2.16 -2.11
CA ALA A 392 -12.45 -2.41 -3.19
C ALA A 392 -12.65 -3.92 -3.45
N GLU A 393 -11.57 -4.70 -3.49
CA GLU A 393 -11.66 -6.16 -3.66
C GLU A 393 -12.37 -6.84 -2.49
N TYR A 394 -12.10 -6.40 -1.26
CA TYR A 394 -12.78 -6.92 -0.07
C TYR A 394 -14.29 -6.60 -0.06
N LEU A 395 -14.67 -5.42 -0.58
CA LEU A 395 -16.07 -5.03 -0.75
C LEU A 395 -16.84 -5.99 -1.66
N GLU A 396 -16.23 -6.54 -2.71
CA GLU A 396 -16.89 -7.50 -3.60
C GLU A 396 -17.38 -8.73 -2.82
N ILE A 397 -16.54 -9.26 -1.92
CA ILE A 397 -16.90 -10.40 -1.06
C ILE A 397 -18.00 -10.00 -0.07
N ILE A 398 -17.86 -8.83 0.56
CA ILE A 398 -18.83 -8.30 1.52
C ILE A 398 -20.21 -8.16 0.88
N GLU A 399 -20.31 -7.60 -0.33
CA GLU A 399 -21.56 -7.42 -1.06
C GLU A 399 -22.22 -8.77 -1.39
N LEU A 400 -21.44 -9.77 -1.81
CA LEU A 400 -21.94 -11.13 -2.09
C LEU A 400 -22.54 -11.78 -0.84
N LEU A 401 -21.89 -11.66 0.31
CA LEU A 401 -22.36 -12.22 1.57
C LEU A 401 -23.55 -11.43 2.13
N GLN A 402 -23.51 -10.10 2.05
CA GLN A 402 -24.59 -9.22 2.53
C GLN A 402 -25.87 -9.42 1.72
N ALA A 403 -25.79 -9.56 0.39
CA ALA A 403 -26.94 -9.84 -0.48
C ALA A 403 -27.64 -11.16 -0.13
N ARG A 404 -26.93 -12.10 0.51
CA ARG A 404 -27.45 -13.40 0.97
C ARG A 404 -27.84 -13.40 2.45
N GLY A 405 -27.64 -12.30 3.16
CA GLY A 405 -27.90 -12.19 4.60
C GLY A 405 -26.99 -13.06 5.46
N LEU A 406 -25.79 -13.37 4.97
CA LEU A 406 -24.83 -14.29 5.60
C LEU A 406 -23.85 -13.60 6.56
N LEU A 407 -23.62 -12.30 6.39
CA LEU A 407 -22.61 -11.52 7.11
C LEU A 407 -23.22 -10.58 8.16
N ASP A 408 -22.57 -10.46 9.32
CA ASP A 408 -22.98 -9.55 10.41
C ASP A 408 -21.96 -8.47 10.73
N GLY A 409 -20.71 -8.61 10.30
CA GLY A 409 -19.70 -7.59 10.52
C GLY A 409 -18.45 -7.79 9.69
N ILE A 410 -17.70 -6.71 9.56
CA ILE A 410 -16.47 -6.63 8.77
C ILE A 410 -15.30 -6.59 9.76
N GLY A 411 -14.48 -7.63 9.78
CA GLY A 411 -13.22 -7.69 10.51
C GLY A 411 -12.08 -7.12 9.68
N LEU A 412 -11.26 -6.30 10.33
CA LEU A 412 -10.07 -5.67 9.77
C LEU A 412 -8.93 -5.90 10.75
N GLN A 413 -7.97 -6.76 10.38
CA GLN A 413 -6.85 -7.09 11.26
C GLN A 413 -6.11 -5.82 11.68
N SER A 414 -5.86 -4.92 10.74
CA SER A 414 -5.17 -3.64 10.97
C SER A 414 -3.76 -3.81 11.54
N HIS A 415 -3.10 -4.91 11.18
CA HIS A 415 -1.65 -5.05 11.25
C HIS A 415 -0.95 -4.15 10.22
N PHE A 416 0.35 -3.92 10.45
CA PHE A 416 1.26 -3.28 9.50
C PHE A 416 0.88 -1.83 9.13
N LEU A 417 0.05 -1.19 9.94
CA LEU A 417 -0.37 0.19 9.75
C LEU A 417 0.61 1.18 10.40
N GLU A 418 1.82 0.81 10.79
CA GLU A 418 2.78 1.74 11.41
C GLU A 418 3.21 2.87 10.49
N ARG A 419 3.21 2.59 9.19
CA ARG A 419 3.69 3.49 8.14
C ARG A 419 2.65 3.83 7.08
N ALA A 420 1.42 3.32 7.21
CA ALA A 420 0.33 3.64 6.29
C ALA A 420 -0.03 5.14 6.32
N ASP A 421 -0.59 5.67 5.24
CA ASP A 421 -1.19 7.00 5.25
C ASP A 421 -2.49 6.98 6.08
N LEU A 422 -2.57 7.80 7.13
CA LEU A 422 -3.75 7.87 8.00
C LEU A 422 -5.00 8.37 7.26
N ALA A 423 -4.85 9.25 6.28
CA ALA A 423 -5.98 9.73 5.48
C ALA A 423 -6.55 8.60 4.59
N ILE A 424 -5.69 7.74 4.05
CA ILE A 424 -6.10 6.55 3.28
C ILE A 424 -6.79 5.54 4.20
N VAL A 425 -6.21 5.26 5.38
CA VAL A 425 -6.84 4.39 6.39
C VAL A 425 -8.23 4.92 6.75
N GLN A 426 -8.38 6.23 7.00
CA GLN A 426 -9.67 6.84 7.29
C GLN A 426 -10.67 6.68 6.15
N ALA A 427 -10.28 7.01 4.92
CA ALA A 427 -11.14 6.91 3.74
C ALA A 427 -11.63 5.47 3.48
N ASN A 428 -10.75 4.49 3.68
CA ASN A 428 -11.06 3.07 3.52
C ASN A 428 -12.02 2.55 4.59
N VAL A 429 -11.85 2.98 5.86
CA VAL A 429 -12.82 2.67 6.92
C VAL A 429 -14.18 3.30 6.64
N GLU A 430 -14.22 4.54 6.13
CA GLU A 430 -15.47 5.21 5.73
C GLU A 430 -16.17 4.50 4.56
N THR A 431 -15.39 4.01 3.60
CA THR A 431 -15.87 3.21 2.45
C THR A 431 -16.53 1.92 2.93
N LEU A 432 -15.90 1.17 3.83
CA LEU A 432 -16.49 -0.03 4.42
C LEU A 432 -17.69 0.29 5.32
N ALA A 433 -17.67 1.43 6.01
CA ALA A 433 -18.78 1.87 6.86
C ALA A 433 -20.06 2.17 6.05
N ALA A 434 -19.91 2.56 4.78
CA ALA A 434 -21.04 2.83 3.87
C ALA A 434 -21.87 1.58 3.53
N THR A 435 -21.33 0.36 3.74
CA THR A 435 -22.08 -0.90 3.65
C THR A 435 -23.21 -1.00 4.68
N GLY A 436 -23.11 -0.20 5.75
CA GLY A 436 -24.03 -0.21 6.87
C GLY A 436 -23.84 -1.39 7.83
N LEU A 437 -22.77 -2.17 7.68
CA LEU A 437 -22.37 -3.24 8.60
C LEU A 437 -21.48 -2.70 9.74
N PRO A 438 -21.54 -3.32 10.94
CA PRO A 438 -20.57 -3.10 12.00
C PRO A 438 -19.15 -3.47 11.54
N ILE A 439 -18.18 -2.64 11.92
CA ILE A 439 -16.75 -2.86 11.69
C ILE A 439 -16.09 -3.24 13.00
N TYR A 440 -15.23 -4.25 12.96
CA TYR A 440 -14.40 -4.71 14.05
C TYR A 440 -12.95 -4.53 13.63
N ILE A 441 -12.20 -3.71 14.38
CA ILE A 441 -10.74 -3.75 14.28
C ILE A 441 -10.30 -4.94 15.12
N THR A 442 -9.73 -5.95 14.50
CA THR A 442 -9.67 -7.29 15.09
C THR A 442 -8.30 -7.66 15.65
N GLU A 443 -7.22 -7.08 15.13
CA GLU A 443 -5.84 -7.50 15.41
C GLU A 443 -4.86 -6.32 15.43
N LEU A 444 -5.30 -5.13 15.86
CA LEU A 444 -4.45 -3.93 15.82
C LEU A 444 -3.13 -4.13 16.58
N ASP A 445 -2.01 -3.75 15.96
CA ASP A 445 -0.73 -3.53 16.63
C ASP A 445 0.13 -2.49 15.88
N VAL A 446 1.10 -1.93 16.61
CA VAL A 446 2.08 -0.95 16.11
C VAL A 446 3.44 -1.32 16.69
N ASP A 447 4.42 -1.65 15.86
CA ASP A 447 5.69 -2.23 16.28
C ASP A 447 6.85 -1.23 16.24
N PHE A 448 6.77 -0.20 17.09
CA PHE A 448 7.87 0.75 17.30
C PHE A 448 8.50 0.56 18.68
N ALA A 449 9.83 0.43 18.72
CA ALA A 449 10.59 0.36 19.97
C ALA A 449 10.54 1.68 20.76
N ASP A 450 10.56 2.83 20.06
CA ASP A 450 10.41 4.15 20.68
C ASP A 450 8.97 4.33 21.19
N ASP A 451 8.81 4.59 22.49
CA ASP A 451 7.49 4.70 23.13
C ASP A 451 6.69 5.91 22.64
N ALA A 452 7.37 7.02 22.28
CA ALA A 452 6.68 8.19 21.79
C ALA A 452 6.17 7.99 20.37
N ARG A 453 7.01 7.44 19.46
CA ARG A 453 6.60 7.08 18.10
C ARG A 453 5.44 6.07 18.11
N HIS A 454 5.56 5.03 18.92
CA HIS A 454 4.51 4.04 19.12
C HIS A 454 3.21 4.70 19.59
N ALA A 455 3.27 5.53 20.64
CA ALA A 455 2.09 6.16 21.21
C ALA A 455 1.39 7.09 20.21
N GLN A 456 2.14 7.93 19.48
CA GLN A 456 1.57 8.82 18.48
C GLN A 456 0.89 8.08 17.35
N ARG A 457 1.55 7.04 16.82
CA ARG A 457 0.99 6.26 15.72
C ARG A 457 -0.27 5.51 16.14
N LEU A 458 -0.22 4.84 17.30
CA LEU A 458 -1.36 4.13 17.84
C LEU A 458 -2.53 5.08 18.16
N ALA A 459 -2.25 6.29 18.67
CA ALA A 459 -3.27 7.30 18.91
C ALA A 459 -3.97 7.71 17.61
N GLY A 460 -3.23 8.09 16.56
CA GLY A 460 -3.83 8.50 15.28
C GLY A 460 -4.71 7.41 14.65
N LEU A 461 -4.25 6.15 14.66
CA LEU A 461 -5.07 5.02 14.21
C LEU A 461 -6.32 4.82 15.08
N PHE A 462 -6.14 4.89 16.40
CA PHE A 462 -7.24 4.69 17.34
C PHE A 462 -8.27 5.82 17.25
N GLU A 463 -7.90 7.07 16.98
CA GLU A 463 -8.87 8.15 16.72
C GLU A 463 -9.73 7.84 15.50
N ILE A 464 -9.12 7.45 14.37
CA ILE A 464 -9.86 7.08 13.14
C ILE A 464 -10.88 5.96 13.44
N PHE A 465 -10.42 4.90 14.11
CA PHE A 465 -11.27 3.77 14.43
C PHE A 465 -12.31 4.15 15.49
N TRP A 466 -11.91 4.85 16.55
CA TRP A 466 -12.75 5.16 17.70
C TRP A 466 -13.79 6.25 17.39
N ASP A 467 -13.55 7.16 16.46
CA ASP A 467 -14.53 8.19 16.09
C ASP A 467 -15.52 7.72 15.01
N ASN A 468 -15.17 6.66 14.27
CA ASN A 468 -16.09 6.10 13.28
C ASN A 468 -17.28 5.37 13.97
N PRO A 469 -18.54 5.76 13.70
CA PRO A 469 -19.72 5.21 14.37
C PRO A 469 -20.04 3.76 13.97
N SER A 470 -19.50 3.26 12.86
CA SER A 470 -19.65 1.87 12.43
C SER A 470 -18.65 0.94 13.12
N VAL A 471 -17.56 1.46 13.71
CA VAL A 471 -16.60 0.64 14.44
C VAL A 471 -17.12 0.33 15.84
N VAL A 472 -17.41 -0.94 16.10
CA VAL A 472 -18.05 -1.40 17.34
C VAL A 472 -17.08 -2.06 18.32
N GLY A 473 -15.82 -2.25 17.93
CA GLY A 473 -14.78 -2.79 18.80
C GLY A 473 -13.40 -2.66 18.19
N VAL A 474 -12.40 -2.53 19.06
CA VAL A 474 -10.99 -2.56 18.69
C VAL A 474 -10.29 -3.61 19.55
N THR A 475 -9.70 -4.62 18.92
CA THR A 475 -8.98 -5.70 19.57
C THR A 475 -7.50 -5.57 19.22
N HIS A 476 -6.64 -5.49 20.24
CA HIS A 476 -5.20 -5.43 20.06
C HIS A 476 -4.59 -6.84 20.05
N TRP A 477 -3.69 -7.16 19.11
CA TRP A 477 -3.19 -8.53 18.90
C TRP A 477 -2.08 -8.96 19.88
N GLY A 478 -2.48 -9.15 21.13
CA GLY A 478 -1.59 -9.40 22.26
C GLY A 478 -1.17 -8.09 22.92
N HIS A 479 -0.99 -8.08 24.23
CA HIS A 479 -0.83 -6.83 25.00
C HIS A 479 0.38 -6.83 25.93
N LEU A 480 0.94 -8.00 26.25
CA LEU A 480 1.99 -8.16 27.25
C LEU A 480 3.35 -8.46 26.59
N ARG A 481 4.39 -7.70 26.99
CA ARG A 481 5.73 -7.80 26.42
C ARG A 481 6.33 -9.21 26.50
N GLY A 482 6.61 -9.78 25.32
CA GLY A 482 7.18 -11.12 25.16
C GLY A 482 6.17 -12.26 25.25
N GLU A 483 4.87 -11.95 25.27
CA GLU A 483 3.76 -12.91 25.22
C GLU A 483 2.81 -12.58 24.04
N MET A 484 3.36 -12.01 22.97
CA MET A 484 2.68 -11.69 21.71
C MET A 484 3.67 -11.83 20.55
N TRP A 485 3.16 -11.86 19.32
CA TRP A 485 3.94 -12.17 18.11
C TRP A 485 4.94 -11.08 17.68
N ARG A 486 4.66 -9.79 17.96
CA ARG A 486 5.53 -8.66 17.59
C ARG A 486 6.27 -8.09 18.77
N GLU A 487 7.58 -7.93 18.63
CA GLU A 487 8.51 -7.66 19.73
C GLU A 487 8.20 -6.34 20.46
N ASN A 488 7.93 -5.28 19.70
CA ASN A 488 7.67 -3.93 20.21
C ASN A 488 6.20 -3.51 20.06
N GLY A 489 5.30 -4.44 19.76
CA GLY A 489 3.85 -4.19 19.68
C GLY A 489 3.13 -4.16 21.04
N TYR A 490 3.80 -4.49 22.13
CA TYR A 490 3.15 -4.64 23.44
C TYR A 490 2.60 -3.31 23.98
N LEU A 491 1.53 -3.40 24.77
CA LEU A 491 0.90 -2.27 25.46
C LEU A 491 1.27 -2.20 26.95
N ILE A 492 1.65 -3.34 27.52
CA ILE A 492 1.97 -3.55 28.94
C ILE A 492 3.35 -4.20 29.03
N ASP A 493 4.27 -3.59 29.77
CA ASP A 493 5.60 -4.15 30.01
C ASP A 493 5.53 -5.28 31.07
N ARG A 494 6.60 -6.06 31.20
CA ARG A 494 6.69 -7.24 32.09
C ARG A 494 6.50 -6.93 33.57
N ASP A 495 6.74 -5.68 33.98
CA ASP A 495 6.52 -5.21 35.35
C ASP A 495 5.08 -4.71 35.60
N GLY A 496 4.22 -4.74 34.58
CA GLY A 496 2.83 -4.28 34.62
C GLY A 496 2.67 -2.78 34.33
N SER A 497 3.75 -2.05 34.03
CA SER A 497 3.65 -0.65 33.59
C SER A 497 3.01 -0.57 32.20
N LEU A 498 2.20 0.48 32.00
CA LEU A 498 1.56 0.76 30.72
C LEU A 498 2.49 1.62 29.86
N ARG A 499 2.59 1.30 28.57
CA ARG A 499 3.17 2.21 27.60
C ARG A 499 2.33 3.47 27.45
N ALA A 500 2.93 4.53 26.91
CA ALA A 500 2.22 5.79 26.69
C ALA A 500 0.98 5.62 25.78
N GLY A 501 1.08 4.81 24.73
CA GLY A 501 -0.04 4.54 23.81
C GLY A 501 -1.25 3.91 24.51
N MET A 502 -1.02 2.91 25.37
CA MET A 502 -2.09 2.29 26.15
C MET A 502 -2.73 3.27 27.14
N SER A 503 -1.90 4.05 27.84
CA SER A 503 -2.40 5.07 28.78
C SER A 503 -3.28 6.11 28.07
N TRP A 504 -2.87 6.51 26.86
CA TRP A 504 -3.63 7.43 26.02
C TRP A 504 -4.96 6.81 25.56
N MET A 505 -4.96 5.57 25.05
CA MET A 505 -6.18 4.88 24.59
C MET A 505 -7.22 4.72 25.69
N LEU A 506 -6.81 4.37 26.91
CA LEU A 506 -7.72 4.25 28.06
C LEU A 506 -8.36 5.59 28.46
N CYS A 507 -7.58 6.68 28.40
CA CYS A 507 -8.09 8.02 28.62
C CYS A 507 -9.09 8.43 27.53
N TYR A 508 -8.72 8.22 26.26
CA TYR A 508 -9.51 8.66 25.12
C TYR A 508 -10.82 7.90 24.98
N SER A 509 -10.78 6.57 25.09
CA SER A 509 -11.97 5.69 24.97
C SER A 509 -13.05 5.95 26.02
N THR A 510 -12.69 6.58 27.15
CA THR A 510 -13.63 6.97 28.22
C THR A 510 -14.11 8.42 28.11
N GLY A 511 -13.79 9.12 27.02
CA GLY A 511 -14.19 10.50 26.74
C GLY A 511 -13.30 11.56 27.40
N GLY A 512 -12.07 11.20 27.81
CA GLY A 512 -11.09 12.15 28.31
C GLY A 512 -10.61 13.12 27.23
N THR A 513 -10.45 14.40 27.57
CA THR A 513 -9.97 15.44 26.64
C THR A 513 -8.51 15.85 26.88
N ASP A 514 -7.94 15.47 28.03
CA ASP A 514 -6.58 15.83 28.46
C ASP A 514 -5.65 14.60 28.46
N CYS A 515 -5.74 13.77 27.42
CA CYS A 515 -4.97 12.53 27.31
C CYS A 515 -3.52 12.84 26.93
N VAL A 516 -2.58 12.43 27.79
CA VAL A 516 -1.15 12.71 27.59
C VAL A 516 -0.61 11.87 26.44
N LEU A 517 -0.12 12.55 25.40
CA LEU A 517 0.57 11.95 24.27
C LEU A 517 2.01 12.51 24.21
N PRO A 518 3.06 11.69 24.38
CA PRO A 518 4.43 12.15 24.29
C PRO A 518 4.77 12.64 22.87
N GLU A 519 5.59 13.68 22.79
CA GLU A 519 6.14 14.16 21.53
C GLU A 519 7.24 13.19 21.05
N TYR A 520 7.07 12.61 19.87
CA TYR A 520 8.13 11.88 19.19
C TYR A 520 9.09 12.88 18.55
N VAL A 521 10.36 12.74 18.87
CA VAL A 521 11.44 13.52 18.27
C VAL A 521 12.39 12.54 17.60
N PRO A 522 12.46 12.50 16.26
CA PRO A 522 13.39 11.62 15.55
C PRO A 522 14.83 11.81 16.05
N ALA A 523 15.53 10.68 16.23
CA ALA A 523 16.91 10.64 16.68
C ALA A 523 17.90 11.21 15.63
N GLY A 524 17.45 11.31 14.37
CA GLY A 524 18.23 11.71 13.21
C GLY A 524 19.09 10.60 12.64
N TRP A 525 19.61 10.83 11.44
CA TRP A 525 20.36 9.86 10.65
C TRP A 525 21.80 10.32 10.48
N LYS A 526 22.76 9.43 10.70
CA LYS A 526 24.20 9.74 10.65
C LYS A 526 24.94 8.63 9.93
N GLY A 527 25.70 9.02 8.90
CA GLY A 527 26.57 8.12 8.15
C GLY A 527 27.98 8.04 8.72
N THR A 528 28.84 7.41 7.93
CA THR A 528 30.31 7.46 8.06
C THR A 528 30.86 8.53 7.11
N PRO A 529 32.16 8.87 7.15
CA PRO A 529 32.76 9.76 6.16
C PRO A 529 32.51 9.32 4.70
N GLU A 530 32.39 8.02 4.47
CA GLU A 530 32.19 7.41 3.15
C GLU A 530 30.73 7.51 2.67
N GLY A 531 29.75 7.54 3.57
CA GLY A 531 28.35 7.73 3.21
C GLY A 531 27.32 7.28 4.26
N LEU A 532 26.06 7.35 3.85
CA LEU A 532 24.87 6.96 4.60
C LEU A 532 23.87 6.29 3.65
N THR A 533 23.57 5.01 3.89
CA THR A 533 22.45 4.30 3.26
C THR A 533 21.22 4.39 4.15
N LEU A 534 20.08 4.70 3.55
CA LEU A 534 18.77 4.78 4.19
C LEU A 534 17.84 3.81 3.45
N GLU A 535 17.40 2.76 4.15
CA GLU A 535 16.41 1.82 3.62
C GLU A 535 15.07 2.54 3.43
N ALA A 536 14.46 2.39 2.25
CA ALA A 536 13.33 3.19 1.81
C ALA A 536 12.11 2.99 2.69
N GLU A 537 11.85 1.76 3.13
CA GLU A 537 10.76 1.38 4.02
C GLU A 537 10.93 1.89 5.46
N LEU A 538 12.10 2.45 5.81
CA LEU A 538 12.37 3.03 7.12
C LEU A 538 12.09 4.54 7.21
N TYR A 539 11.41 5.12 6.21
CA TYR A 539 11.04 6.55 6.21
C TYR A 539 10.38 7.03 7.52
N ASP A 540 10.53 8.33 7.77
CA ASP A 540 9.91 9.02 8.90
C ASP A 540 8.50 9.54 8.57
N ASP A 541 8.30 10.02 7.34
CA ASP A 541 6.98 10.43 6.82
C ASP A 541 6.86 10.15 5.31
N ALA A 542 5.62 10.01 4.82
CA ALA A 542 5.34 9.71 3.42
C ALA A 542 3.89 10.02 3.03
N VAL A 543 3.67 10.18 1.71
CA VAL A 543 2.34 10.30 1.10
C VAL A 543 2.29 9.46 -0.17
N GLY A 544 1.18 8.73 -0.34
CA GLY A 544 0.79 8.07 -1.60
C GLY A 544 1.40 6.69 -1.86
N LEU A 545 2.26 6.18 -0.98
CA LEU A 545 3.00 4.93 -1.18
C LEU A 545 2.68 3.87 -0.12
N ALA A 546 3.12 2.63 -0.37
CA ALA A 546 2.97 1.50 0.54
C ALA A 546 4.30 0.76 0.75
N VAL A 547 4.49 0.22 1.95
CA VAL A 547 5.61 -0.67 2.28
C VAL A 547 5.29 -2.09 1.78
N LEU A 548 6.19 -2.66 0.98
CA LEU A 548 6.08 -3.97 0.33
C LEU A 548 7.26 -4.86 0.75
N GLY A 549 7.33 -5.20 2.04
CA GLY A 549 8.47 -5.91 2.62
C GLY A 549 9.64 -4.94 2.86
N GLU A 550 10.76 -5.18 2.20
CA GLU A 550 11.99 -4.36 2.29
C GLU A 550 11.99 -3.19 1.29
N ASN A 551 10.91 -3.00 0.52
CA ASN A 551 10.80 -1.91 -0.45
C ASN A 551 9.60 -1.02 -0.14
N ILE A 552 9.60 0.20 -0.69
CA ILE A 552 8.38 0.98 -0.91
C ILE A 552 7.92 0.82 -2.36
N GLY A 553 6.61 0.87 -2.60
CA GLY A 553 6.01 0.79 -3.93
C GLY A 553 4.72 1.60 -4.03
N TYR A 554 4.00 1.41 -5.14
CA TYR A 554 2.82 2.21 -5.53
C TYR A 554 3.13 3.70 -5.69
N THR A 555 4.35 4.02 -6.11
CA THR A 555 4.84 5.39 -6.22
C THR A 555 4.33 6.05 -7.51
N ASP A 556 3.51 7.08 -7.38
CA ASP A 556 2.95 7.85 -8.49
C ASP A 556 3.44 9.30 -8.51
N GLY A 557 3.17 10.00 -9.61
CA GLY A 557 3.59 11.39 -9.77
C GLY A 557 2.97 12.30 -8.72
N GLY A 558 3.80 12.83 -7.82
CA GLY A 558 3.37 13.66 -6.69
C GLY A 558 3.58 13.01 -5.33
N ASP A 559 3.80 11.69 -5.29
CA ASP A 559 4.08 10.96 -4.06
C ASP A 559 5.48 11.27 -3.55
N TRP A 560 5.67 11.10 -2.24
CA TRP A 560 6.94 11.41 -1.60
C TRP A 560 7.14 10.65 -0.29
N PHE A 561 8.41 10.52 0.10
CA PHE A 561 8.84 10.04 1.41
C PHE A 561 9.96 10.93 1.95
N SER A 562 10.21 10.90 3.26
CA SER A 562 11.22 11.73 3.89
C SER A 562 11.93 11.07 5.08
N TYR A 563 13.10 11.61 5.40
CA TYR A 563 13.88 11.30 6.60
C TYR A 563 14.18 12.59 7.33
N ALA A 564 13.89 12.61 8.62
CA ALA A 564 14.10 13.78 9.45
C ALA A 564 15.53 13.80 10.00
N LYS A 565 16.17 14.97 10.01
CA LYS A 565 17.50 15.19 10.61
C LYS A 565 18.61 14.28 10.08
N VAL A 566 18.74 14.20 8.76
CA VAL A 566 19.89 13.60 8.10
C VAL A 566 21.09 14.53 8.26
N ASN A 567 22.17 14.05 8.87
CA ASN A 567 23.40 14.83 9.05
C ASN A 567 24.37 14.59 7.88
N PHE A 568 24.45 15.55 6.97
CA PHE A 568 25.33 15.53 5.81
C PHE A 568 26.78 15.88 6.18
N GLU A 569 27.71 15.09 5.64
CA GLU A 569 29.13 15.46 5.60
C GLU A 569 29.41 16.30 4.35
N PRO A 570 30.21 17.38 4.46
CA PRO A 570 30.49 18.31 3.35
C PRO A 570 31.25 17.66 2.19
N THR A 571 31.83 16.48 2.40
CA THR A 571 32.56 15.71 1.40
C THR A 571 31.65 14.83 0.54
N TRP A 572 30.40 14.58 0.95
CA TRP A 572 29.47 13.78 0.15
C TRP A 572 29.02 14.56 -1.08
N ASP A 573 29.22 13.96 -2.24
CA ASP A 573 28.97 14.57 -3.53
C ASP A 573 28.20 13.66 -4.50
N THR A 574 27.75 12.49 -4.04
CA THR A 574 26.85 11.62 -4.80
C THR A 574 25.57 11.28 -4.05
N PHE A 575 24.52 11.07 -4.84
CA PHE A 575 23.26 10.48 -4.43
C PHE A 575 22.99 9.23 -5.28
N ALA A 576 22.66 8.12 -4.63
CA ALA A 576 22.28 6.88 -5.27
C ALA A 576 20.88 6.42 -4.84
N VAL A 577 20.19 5.74 -5.75
CA VAL A 577 18.89 5.10 -5.48
C VAL A 577 18.90 3.66 -6.00
N GLY A 578 18.58 2.72 -5.12
CA GLY A 578 18.27 1.34 -5.48
C GLY A 578 16.79 1.21 -5.82
N TYR A 579 16.45 0.82 -7.05
CA TYR A 579 15.05 0.73 -7.49
C TYR A 579 14.80 -0.44 -8.44
N ALA A 580 13.56 -0.93 -8.46
CA ALA A 580 13.06 -1.92 -9.41
C ALA A 580 11.81 -1.40 -10.13
N LYS A 581 11.77 -1.49 -11.46
CA LYS A 581 10.69 -0.95 -12.26
C LYS A 581 10.43 -1.82 -13.48
N GLY A 582 9.20 -2.32 -13.60
CA GLY A 582 8.80 -3.22 -14.68
C GLY A 582 8.11 -2.56 -15.88
N MET A 583 8.00 -1.23 -15.94
CA MET A 583 7.30 -0.51 -17.01
C MET A 583 8.15 0.60 -17.63
N ASP A 584 7.90 0.93 -18.90
CA ASP A 584 8.59 2.00 -19.65
C ASP A 584 7.89 3.37 -19.52
N THR A 585 7.45 3.75 -18.32
CA THR A 585 6.87 5.09 -18.06
C THR A 585 7.96 6.13 -17.81
N GLU A 586 7.76 7.39 -18.19
CA GLU A 586 8.71 8.47 -17.88
C GLU A 586 8.48 8.93 -16.44
N THR A 587 9.40 8.55 -15.54
CA THR A 587 9.37 8.91 -14.12
C THR A 587 10.77 9.25 -13.63
N SER A 588 10.86 10.16 -12.66
CA SER A 588 12.12 10.55 -12.03
C SER A 588 11.93 10.77 -10.53
N LEU A 589 13.01 10.67 -9.77
CA LEU A 589 13.03 10.95 -8.33
C LEU A 589 13.82 12.24 -8.08
N SER A 590 13.21 13.21 -7.40
CA SER A 590 13.89 14.44 -7.01
C SER A 590 14.14 14.51 -5.51
N VAL A 591 15.31 15.04 -5.14
CA VAL A 591 15.77 15.16 -3.74
C VAL A 591 15.69 16.62 -3.32
N HIS A 592 15.00 16.91 -2.22
CA HIS A 592 14.76 18.26 -1.69
C HIS A 592 15.19 18.35 -0.22
N LEU A 593 15.79 19.47 0.17
CA LEU A 593 16.21 19.73 1.54
C LEU A 593 15.24 20.67 2.26
N ASP A 594 14.92 20.33 3.51
CA ASP A 594 14.11 21.02 4.51
C ASP A 594 12.63 21.25 4.15
N SER A 595 12.27 21.16 2.87
CA SER A 595 10.90 21.28 2.37
C SER A 595 10.76 20.70 0.96
N LEU A 596 9.62 20.08 0.66
CA LEU A 596 9.23 19.68 -0.70
C LEU A 596 9.16 20.84 -1.70
N ASP A 597 8.96 22.08 -1.22
CA ASP A 597 8.89 23.28 -2.07
C ASP A 597 10.28 23.88 -2.35
N SER A 598 11.34 23.41 -1.68
CA SER A 598 12.71 23.83 -1.95
C SER A 598 13.16 23.38 -3.36
N PRO A 599 14.12 24.08 -3.99
CA PRO A 599 14.76 23.56 -5.21
C PRO A 599 15.35 22.17 -4.97
N ALA A 600 15.21 21.28 -5.95
CA ALA A 600 15.83 19.96 -5.87
C ALA A 600 17.36 20.08 -5.94
N ILE A 601 18.07 19.33 -5.11
CA ILE A 601 19.55 19.22 -5.14
C ILE A 601 20.01 18.13 -6.12
N ALA A 602 19.15 17.17 -6.42
CA ALA A 602 19.33 16.14 -7.45
C ALA A 602 17.98 15.77 -8.07
N SER A 603 18.02 15.32 -9.31
CA SER A 603 16.89 14.71 -10.02
C SER A 603 17.43 13.59 -10.89
N ILE A 604 16.87 12.38 -10.74
CA ILE A 604 17.36 11.19 -11.42
C ILE A 604 16.24 10.49 -12.16
N ASP A 605 16.42 10.28 -13.47
CA ASP A 605 15.46 9.54 -14.29
C ASP A 605 15.52 8.05 -13.95
N MET A 606 14.36 7.40 -13.81
CA MET A 606 14.26 5.99 -13.43
C MET A 606 13.80 5.14 -14.62
N PRO A 607 14.70 4.69 -15.52
CA PRO A 607 14.34 3.84 -16.65
C PRO A 607 13.84 2.47 -16.21
N ASN A 608 13.35 1.66 -17.14
CA ASN A 608 12.91 0.30 -16.84
C ASN A 608 14.09 -0.58 -16.36
N SER A 609 13.94 -1.20 -15.19
CA SER A 609 14.97 -2.08 -14.63
C SER A 609 14.84 -3.53 -15.13
N GLY A 610 13.69 -3.90 -15.70
CA GLY A 610 13.38 -5.19 -16.30
C GLY A 610 12.09 -5.79 -15.72
N ASP A 611 11.97 -5.78 -14.39
CA ASP A 611 10.81 -6.25 -13.64
C ASP A 611 10.66 -5.48 -12.31
N TRP A 612 9.68 -5.84 -11.48
CA TRP A 612 9.36 -5.15 -10.22
C TRP A 612 10.19 -5.60 -9.00
N SER A 613 11.16 -6.48 -9.20
CA SER A 613 11.97 -7.11 -8.14
C SER A 613 13.48 -7.01 -8.37
N THR A 614 13.92 -6.87 -9.63
CA THR A 614 15.32 -6.74 -9.99
C THR A 614 15.76 -5.30 -9.72
N VAL A 615 16.43 -5.11 -8.58
CA VAL A 615 16.98 -3.81 -8.15
C VAL A 615 18.16 -3.44 -9.05
N LYS A 616 18.12 -2.21 -9.58
CA LYS A 616 19.24 -1.52 -10.20
C LYS A 616 19.59 -0.30 -9.38
N GLU A 617 20.86 0.07 -9.39
CA GLU A 617 21.33 1.31 -8.80
C GLU A 617 21.52 2.37 -9.88
N LEU A 618 21.12 3.60 -9.56
CA LEU A 618 21.46 4.80 -10.33
C LEU A 618 22.16 5.78 -9.40
N ILE A 619 23.14 6.50 -9.94
CA ILE A 619 23.96 7.45 -9.19
C ILE A 619 23.97 8.77 -9.96
N VAL A 620 23.82 9.89 -9.24
CA VAL A 620 24.00 11.25 -9.74
C VAL A 620 24.82 12.08 -8.76
N ASP A 621 25.50 13.09 -9.28
CA ASP A 621 26.22 14.04 -8.45
C ASP A 621 25.22 14.98 -7.73
N ILE A 622 25.61 15.39 -6.52
CA ILE A 622 24.91 16.41 -5.73
C ILE A 622 25.86 17.55 -5.38
N PRO A 623 25.33 18.77 -5.16
CA PRO A 623 26.14 19.85 -4.60
C PRO A 623 26.61 19.49 -3.18
N ALA A 624 27.71 20.10 -2.74
CA ALA A 624 28.17 19.96 -1.35
C ALA A 624 27.10 20.46 -0.36
N VAL A 625 26.64 19.57 0.51
CA VAL A 625 25.66 19.84 1.58
C VAL A 625 26.33 19.53 2.92
N ALA A 626 26.01 20.29 3.97
CA ALA A 626 26.61 20.06 5.28
C ALA A 626 25.62 20.34 6.42
N GLY A 627 25.69 19.53 7.46
CA GLY A 627 24.87 19.67 8.66
C GLY A 627 23.54 18.91 8.59
N GLU A 628 22.67 19.18 9.55
CA GLU A 628 21.41 18.47 9.75
C GLU A 628 20.30 19.07 8.87
N HIS A 629 19.66 18.24 8.05
CA HIS A 629 18.56 18.59 7.16
C HIS A 629 17.44 17.57 7.21
N ASP A 630 16.20 18.01 7.00
CA ASP A 630 15.10 17.09 6.66
C ASP A 630 15.15 16.83 5.15
N VAL A 631 15.17 15.56 4.73
CA VAL A 631 15.38 15.20 3.32
C VAL A 631 14.11 14.61 2.75
N PHE A 632 13.61 15.17 1.66
CA PHE A 632 12.41 14.74 0.98
C PHE A 632 12.73 14.19 -0.41
N PHE A 633 12.11 13.07 -0.74
CA PHE A 633 12.21 12.40 -2.03
C PHE A 633 10.85 12.42 -2.71
N ARG A 634 10.77 13.03 -3.89
CA ARG A 634 9.50 13.20 -4.62
C ARG A 634 9.54 12.47 -5.95
N PHE A 635 8.53 11.64 -6.19
CA PHE A 635 8.32 11.02 -7.49
C PHE A 635 7.67 12.01 -8.45
N ASN A 636 8.29 12.16 -9.63
CA ASN A 636 7.83 13.02 -10.70
C ASN A 636 7.40 12.16 -11.89
N GLY A 637 6.45 12.68 -12.68
CA GLY A 637 5.88 11.97 -13.82
C GLY A 637 4.40 11.71 -13.64
N SER A 638 3.93 10.57 -14.16
CA SER A 638 2.50 10.21 -14.13
C SER A 638 2.22 9.02 -13.22
N TYR A 639 2.52 7.80 -13.66
CA TYR A 639 2.23 6.57 -12.93
C TYR A 639 3.43 5.61 -12.98
N GLY A 640 3.66 4.88 -11.88
CA GLY A 640 4.64 3.79 -11.84
C GLY A 640 6.10 4.25 -11.74
N GLY A 641 6.41 5.00 -10.68
CA GLY A 641 7.76 5.45 -10.32
C GLY A 641 8.77 4.30 -10.12
N GLY A 642 8.30 3.14 -9.68
CA GLY A 642 9.11 1.95 -9.39
C GLY A 642 9.06 1.61 -7.91
N ASN A 643 9.45 0.39 -7.56
CA ASN A 643 9.74 0.05 -6.17
C ASN A 643 11.11 0.63 -5.81
N VAL A 644 11.23 1.26 -4.64
CA VAL A 644 12.51 1.78 -4.14
C VAL A 644 12.91 0.95 -2.92
N ASP A 645 14.15 0.48 -2.94
CA ASP A 645 14.76 -0.37 -1.91
C ASP A 645 15.50 0.51 -0.91
N TYR A 646 16.43 1.34 -1.40
CA TYR A 646 17.20 2.24 -0.58
C TYR A 646 17.56 3.53 -1.32
N VAL A 647 17.94 4.54 -0.53
CA VAL A 647 18.62 5.74 -1.01
C VAL A 647 19.95 5.91 -0.27
N ARG A 648 20.96 6.44 -0.94
CA ARG A 648 22.30 6.59 -0.36
C ARG A 648 22.90 7.95 -0.71
N PHE A 649 23.46 8.61 0.29
CA PHE A 649 24.33 9.77 0.13
C PHE A 649 25.74 9.38 0.47
N GLY A 650 26.74 9.88 -0.26
CA GLY A 650 28.12 9.55 0.07
C GLY A 650 29.11 9.96 -1.00
N LEU A 651 30.28 9.34 -0.92
CA LEU A 651 31.28 9.33 -1.98
C LEU A 651 30.91 8.28 -3.05
N PRO A 652 31.34 8.43 -4.31
CA PRO A 652 31.20 7.38 -5.31
C PRO A 652 31.86 6.10 -4.84
N ALA A 653 31.27 4.95 -5.16
CA ALA A 653 31.82 3.65 -4.75
C ALA A 653 33.28 3.47 -5.25
N GLY A 654 34.18 3.08 -4.33
CA GLY A 654 35.61 2.91 -4.61
C GLY A 654 36.42 4.22 -4.70
N LEU A 655 35.78 5.39 -4.59
CA LEU A 655 36.44 6.69 -4.67
C LEU A 655 36.32 7.45 -3.35
N GLY A 656 37.42 8.08 -2.94
CA GLY A 656 37.48 8.96 -1.78
C GLY A 656 37.08 10.41 -2.11
N GLU A 657 37.53 11.35 -1.28
CA GLU A 657 37.22 12.78 -1.36
C GLU A 657 37.60 13.38 -2.73
N GLU A 658 36.73 14.25 -3.27
CA GLU A 658 37.04 15.09 -4.43
C GLU A 658 37.99 16.22 -4.04
N LEU A 659 39.23 16.13 -4.51
CA LEU A 659 40.31 17.07 -4.18
C LEU A 659 40.42 18.20 -5.20
N MET A 660 39.89 18.02 -6.41
CA MET A 660 39.86 19.04 -7.45
C MET A 660 38.62 18.89 -8.34
N SER A 661 37.55 19.64 -8.05
CA SER A 661 36.34 19.64 -8.87
C SER A 661 36.42 20.68 -10.01
N ASN A 662 36.26 20.20 -11.24
CA ASN A 662 36.29 20.91 -12.52
C ASN A 662 37.37 22.01 -12.66
N GLY A 663 38.58 21.71 -12.17
CA GLY A 663 39.81 22.43 -12.52
C GLY A 663 39.84 23.94 -12.27
N ASP A 664 39.05 24.50 -11.36
CA ASP A 664 39.04 25.93 -10.96
C ASP A 664 38.75 27.00 -12.04
N PHE A 665 38.38 26.61 -13.26
CA PHE A 665 38.13 27.56 -14.36
C PHE A 665 36.67 27.95 -14.60
N GLU A 666 35.73 27.34 -13.87
CA GLU A 666 34.29 27.59 -14.00
C GLU A 666 33.83 28.99 -13.55
N ASP A 667 34.67 29.74 -12.85
CA ASP A 667 34.41 31.15 -12.52
C ASP A 667 34.85 32.12 -13.63
N GLY A 668 35.35 31.59 -14.76
CA GLY A 668 35.86 32.35 -15.90
C GLY A 668 37.32 32.80 -15.75
N THR A 669 38.02 32.33 -14.71
CA THR A 669 39.47 32.48 -14.56
C THR A 669 40.20 31.18 -14.92
N ALA A 670 41.52 31.21 -15.07
CA ALA A 670 42.33 30.00 -15.29
C ALA A 670 43.58 30.07 -14.42
N SER A 671 43.39 30.50 -13.16
CA SER A 671 44.49 31.02 -12.33
C SER A 671 45.33 29.93 -11.67
N GLY A 672 44.77 28.73 -11.45
CA GLY A 672 45.53 27.57 -10.98
C GLY A 672 46.31 26.87 -12.10
N TRP A 673 45.92 27.09 -13.36
CA TRP A 673 46.56 26.49 -14.53
C TRP A 673 47.64 27.38 -15.13
N TYR A 674 48.73 26.75 -15.59
CA TYR A 674 49.83 27.45 -16.24
C TYR A 674 50.43 26.63 -17.37
N THR A 675 51.24 27.29 -18.19
CA THR A 675 51.95 26.68 -19.32
C THR A 675 53.39 27.17 -19.36
N TRP A 676 54.25 26.42 -20.04
CA TRP A 676 55.62 26.81 -20.35
C TRP A 676 55.99 26.41 -21.77
N GLY A 677 57.06 27.00 -22.30
CA GLY A 677 57.52 26.73 -23.66
C GLY A 677 56.80 27.51 -24.76
N GLY A 678 55.85 28.40 -24.42
CA GLY A 678 55.04 29.22 -25.33
C GLY A 678 53.55 28.98 -25.13
N GLY A 679 52.65 29.80 -25.67
CA GLY A 679 51.18 29.63 -25.52
C GLY A 679 50.52 30.49 -24.44
N VAL A 680 49.19 30.47 -24.43
CA VAL A 680 48.32 31.29 -23.58
C VAL A 680 47.24 30.42 -22.93
N VAL A 681 47.18 30.43 -21.60
CA VAL A 681 46.15 29.76 -20.80
C VAL A 681 44.99 30.72 -20.54
N SER A 682 43.76 30.27 -20.80
CA SER A 682 42.54 31.04 -20.53
C SER A 682 41.33 30.15 -20.38
N ALA A 683 40.35 30.55 -19.57
CA ALA A 683 39.00 29.97 -19.61
C ALA A 683 38.21 30.51 -20.80
N GLN A 684 37.47 29.66 -21.49
CA GLN A 684 36.68 30.05 -22.67
C GLN A 684 35.33 29.32 -22.74
N ILE A 685 34.38 29.94 -23.44
CA ILE A 685 32.97 29.50 -23.49
C ILE A 685 32.54 28.96 -24.86
N ALA A 686 33.44 28.99 -25.86
CA ALA A 686 33.09 28.68 -27.25
C ALA A 686 32.91 27.18 -27.48
N ARG A 687 33.61 26.36 -26.68
CA ARG A 687 33.51 24.90 -26.70
C ARG A 687 33.72 24.39 -25.27
N VAL A 688 32.65 23.90 -24.67
CA VAL A 688 32.54 23.43 -23.28
C VAL A 688 31.99 22.01 -23.34
N PHE A 689 32.53 21.12 -22.51
CA PHE A 689 32.04 19.75 -22.33
C PHE A 689 30.86 19.76 -21.36
N ASP A 690 31.05 20.36 -20.20
CA ASP A 690 30.02 20.54 -19.17
C ASP A 690 30.26 21.86 -18.40
N GLY A 691 29.23 22.40 -17.74
CA GLY A 691 29.34 23.66 -17.02
C GLY A 691 29.33 24.90 -17.93
N SER A 692 30.06 25.94 -17.51
CA SER A 692 30.05 27.29 -18.12
C SER A 692 31.31 27.61 -18.90
N TYR A 693 32.47 27.04 -18.55
CA TYR A 693 33.75 27.33 -19.18
C TYR A 693 34.53 26.03 -19.47
N ALA A 694 35.54 26.14 -20.31
CA ALA A 694 36.56 25.11 -20.46
C ALA A 694 37.93 25.79 -20.44
N LEU A 695 38.94 25.12 -19.89
CA LEU A 695 40.32 25.57 -19.98
C LEU A 695 40.78 25.47 -21.44
N GLN A 696 41.49 26.48 -21.91
CA GLN A 696 42.17 26.46 -23.20
C GLN A 696 43.63 26.85 -23.05
N VAL A 697 44.51 26.07 -23.68
CA VAL A 697 45.89 26.47 -23.97
C VAL A 697 45.98 26.69 -25.48
N ALA A 698 45.98 27.95 -25.90
CA ALA A 698 46.06 28.37 -27.30
C ALA A 698 47.44 28.95 -27.64
N GLU A 699 47.66 29.28 -28.90
CA GLU A 699 48.92 29.89 -29.40
C GLU A 699 50.18 29.08 -29.03
N ARG A 700 50.03 27.75 -28.91
CA ARG A 700 51.06 26.83 -28.40
C ARG A 700 52.26 26.79 -29.34
N GLU A 701 53.44 27.02 -28.78
CA GLU A 701 54.73 26.75 -29.43
C GLU A 701 55.22 25.36 -29.00
N GLY A 702 55.40 24.42 -29.94
CA GLY A 702 55.74 23.04 -29.61
C GLY A 702 54.61 22.32 -28.86
N ASN A 703 54.95 21.57 -27.80
CA ASN A 703 54.02 20.79 -26.98
C ASN A 703 53.64 21.48 -25.66
N ALA A 704 53.63 22.82 -25.63
CA ALA A 704 53.40 23.62 -24.43
C ALA A 704 52.16 23.19 -23.63
N PRO A 705 52.29 22.65 -22.40
CA PRO A 705 51.22 21.89 -21.76
C PRO A 705 50.19 22.77 -21.05
N ALA A 706 49.09 22.14 -20.62
CA ALA A 706 48.29 22.64 -19.50
C ALA A 706 48.81 21.97 -18.22
N ALA A 707 49.26 22.74 -17.24
CA ALA A 707 49.82 22.18 -16.01
C ALA A 707 49.16 22.76 -14.75
N TYR A 708 49.06 21.92 -13.72
CA TYR A 708 48.47 22.24 -12.43
C TYR A 708 49.35 21.69 -11.29
N ASP A 709 49.53 22.46 -10.22
CA ASP A 709 50.25 22.02 -9.03
C ASP A 709 49.29 21.34 -8.04
N ILE A 710 49.44 20.02 -7.86
CA ILE A 710 48.59 19.21 -6.98
C ILE A 710 49.26 18.91 -5.64
N SER A 711 50.42 19.52 -5.34
CA SER A 711 51.24 19.20 -4.16
C SER A 711 50.50 19.35 -2.83
N SER A 712 49.55 20.27 -2.75
CA SER A 712 48.74 20.48 -1.53
C SER A 712 47.51 19.59 -1.45
N LEU A 713 47.18 18.87 -2.53
CA LEU A 713 46.00 18.02 -2.64
C LEU A 713 46.34 16.56 -2.36
N VAL A 714 47.56 16.13 -2.69
CA VAL A 714 48.01 14.74 -2.55
C VAL A 714 49.05 14.56 -1.43
N ALA A 715 49.21 13.33 -0.95
CA ALA A 715 50.10 12.96 0.14
C ALA A 715 51.00 11.79 -0.25
N ALA A 716 52.19 11.69 0.38
CA ALA A 716 53.11 10.57 0.19
C ALA A 716 52.42 9.23 0.48
N GLY A 717 52.61 8.25 -0.42
CA GLY A 717 52.01 6.92 -0.30
C GLY A 717 50.51 6.85 -0.61
N GLY A 718 49.85 7.98 -0.91
CA GLY A 718 48.44 8.01 -1.31
C GLY A 718 48.24 7.55 -2.75
N THR A 719 47.07 6.96 -3.02
CA THR A 719 46.60 6.61 -4.37
C THR A 719 45.43 7.51 -4.74
N TYR A 720 45.31 7.83 -6.02
CA TYR A 720 44.39 8.82 -6.56
C TYR A 720 43.86 8.39 -7.94
N THR A 721 42.66 8.84 -8.27
CA THR A 721 42.08 8.77 -9.61
C THR A 721 42.03 10.16 -10.23
N LEU A 722 42.44 10.27 -11.49
CA LEU A 722 42.26 11.45 -12.32
C LEU A 722 41.28 11.13 -13.44
N SER A 723 40.29 11.99 -13.64
CA SER A 723 39.48 12.05 -14.85
C SER A 723 39.53 13.47 -15.42
N LEU A 724 39.59 13.61 -16.75
CA LEU A 724 39.41 14.89 -17.42
C LEU A 724 38.88 14.70 -18.84
N ALA A 725 38.02 15.60 -19.29
CA ALA A 725 37.65 15.69 -20.70
C ALA A 725 38.69 16.53 -21.45
N ALA A 726 39.29 15.97 -22.49
CA ALA A 726 40.25 16.65 -23.34
C ALA A 726 39.72 16.78 -24.77
N ALA A 727 40.02 17.91 -25.40
CA ALA A 727 39.74 18.14 -26.81
C ALA A 727 40.88 18.93 -27.47
N ILE A 728 41.00 18.79 -28.78
CA ILE A 728 41.91 19.58 -29.61
C ILE A 728 41.15 20.46 -30.57
N THR A 729 41.79 21.54 -31.04
CA THR A 729 41.27 22.37 -32.13
C THR A 729 42.40 22.86 -33.02
N GLY A 730 42.29 22.65 -34.33
CA GLY A 730 43.24 23.14 -35.33
C GLY A 730 43.97 22.06 -36.15
N GLU A 731 43.80 20.78 -35.81
CA GLU A 731 44.28 19.63 -36.59
C GLU A 731 43.23 18.51 -36.58
N VAL A 732 43.19 17.65 -37.62
CA VAL A 732 42.17 16.59 -37.72
C VAL A 732 42.27 15.59 -36.57
N THR A 733 43.50 15.20 -36.21
CA THR A 733 43.79 14.32 -35.09
C THR A 733 45.14 14.68 -34.49
N ALA A 734 45.28 14.55 -33.16
CA ALA A 734 46.58 14.71 -32.49
C ALA A 734 46.61 13.96 -31.16
N ASP A 735 47.80 13.51 -30.76
CA ASP A 735 47.97 12.79 -29.49
C ASP A 735 48.04 13.75 -28.31
N VAL A 736 47.32 13.40 -27.25
CA VAL A 736 47.35 14.05 -25.94
C VAL A 736 47.66 12.98 -24.89
N ASN A 737 48.53 13.30 -23.92
CA ASN A 737 48.85 12.45 -22.78
C ASN A 737 48.80 13.25 -21.48
N VAL A 738 48.84 12.54 -20.35
CA VAL A 738 48.93 13.16 -19.03
C VAL A 738 50.16 12.63 -18.33
N THR A 739 51.05 13.55 -17.98
CA THR A 739 52.28 13.29 -17.25
C THR A 739 52.12 13.75 -15.81
N LEU A 740 52.42 12.85 -14.86
CA LEU A 740 52.62 13.19 -13.46
C LEU A 740 54.11 13.45 -13.21
N SER A 741 54.41 14.63 -12.66
CA SER A 741 55.73 14.94 -12.09
C SER A 741 55.66 14.82 -10.58
N THR A 742 56.57 14.06 -9.94
CA THR A 742 56.66 13.96 -8.47
C THR A 742 58.05 14.35 -7.99
N VAL A 743 58.12 14.97 -6.81
CA VAL A 743 59.37 15.43 -6.19
C VAL A 743 59.54 14.77 -4.81
N CYS A 744 60.55 13.90 -4.72
CA CYS A 744 60.96 13.22 -3.50
C CYS A 744 62.35 13.73 -3.07
N GLY A 745 62.41 14.53 -2.01
CA GLY A 745 63.62 15.26 -1.62
C GLY A 745 64.16 16.13 -2.76
N ASP A 746 65.39 15.87 -3.22
CA ASP A 746 66.02 16.60 -4.34
C ASP A 746 65.81 15.92 -5.72
N GLN A 747 65.00 14.86 -5.80
CA GLN A 747 64.78 14.11 -7.05
C GLN A 747 63.40 14.36 -7.63
N THR A 748 63.35 14.60 -8.95
CA THR A 748 62.10 14.71 -9.73
C THR A 748 61.95 13.51 -10.66
N ALA A 749 60.80 12.86 -10.62
CA ALA A 749 60.42 11.78 -11.54
C ALA A 749 59.23 12.22 -12.40
N TYR A 750 59.17 11.70 -13.63
CA TYR A 750 58.09 11.94 -14.58
C TYR A 750 57.54 10.60 -15.06
N SER A 751 56.21 10.44 -15.01
CA SER A 751 55.52 9.24 -15.46
C SER A 751 54.30 9.61 -16.28
N TRP A 752 54.10 8.95 -17.42
CA TRP A 752 52.81 9.00 -18.10
C TRP A 752 51.81 8.21 -17.28
N ILE A 753 50.83 8.92 -16.74
CA ILE A 753 49.69 8.33 -16.06
C ILE A 753 48.58 8.07 -17.07
N VAL A 754 48.46 8.90 -18.11
CA VAL A 754 47.70 8.56 -19.33
C VAL A 754 48.68 8.49 -20.50
N ASN A 755 48.72 7.37 -21.20
CA ASN A 755 49.55 7.22 -22.40
C ASN A 755 49.05 8.13 -23.55
N PRO A 756 49.90 8.46 -24.54
CA PRO A 756 49.48 9.21 -25.73
C PRO A 756 48.22 8.63 -26.39
N THR A 757 47.13 9.39 -26.31
CA THR A 757 45.80 9.04 -26.78
C THR A 757 45.45 9.97 -27.94
N MET A 758 45.09 9.38 -29.08
CA MET A 758 44.75 10.12 -30.29
C MET A 758 43.38 10.78 -30.13
N LEU A 759 43.34 12.10 -30.09
CA LEU A 759 42.12 12.88 -30.07
C LEU A 759 41.72 13.31 -31.48
N VAL A 760 40.41 13.47 -31.71
CA VAL A 760 39.82 13.93 -32.96
C VAL A 760 39.25 15.35 -32.76
N ASP A 761 39.55 16.28 -33.67
CA ASP A 761 38.97 17.64 -33.58
C ASP A 761 37.46 17.62 -33.80
N GLY A 762 36.76 18.41 -33.00
CA GLY A 762 35.30 18.37 -32.88
C GLY A 762 34.75 17.41 -31.82
N GLU A 763 35.55 16.46 -31.31
CA GLU A 763 35.14 15.50 -30.30
C GLU A 763 35.83 15.76 -28.96
N TRP A 764 35.11 15.52 -27.86
CA TRP A 764 35.67 15.47 -26.51
C TRP A 764 35.95 14.00 -26.18
N GLN A 765 37.07 13.75 -25.53
CA GLN A 765 37.44 12.43 -25.06
C GLN A 765 37.78 12.52 -23.58
N GLU A 766 37.15 11.69 -22.76
CA GLU A 766 37.53 11.55 -21.37
C GLU A 766 38.81 10.70 -21.26
N LEU A 767 39.75 11.19 -20.47
CA LEU A 767 41.01 10.56 -20.13
C LEU A 767 40.99 10.27 -18.63
N THR A 768 40.99 8.98 -18.28
CA THR A 768 40.88 8.52 -16.89
C THR A 768 42.07 7.63 -16.55
N THR A 769 42.61 7.77 -15.33
CA THR A 769 43.70 6.91 -14.83
C THR A 769 43.74 6.90 -13.31
N GLU A 770 44.28 5.82 -12.75
CA GLU A 770 44.79 5.77 -11.38
C GLU A 770 46.28 6.11 -11.33
N PHE A 771 46.73 6.68 -10.22
CA PHE A 771 48.15 6.84 -9.94
C PHE A 771 48.41 6.91 -8.43
N SER A 772 49.62 6.55 -8.01
CA SER A 772 50.06 6.68 -6.62
C SER A 772 51.19 7.69 -6.49
N ILE A 773 51.20 8.43 -5.39
CA ILE A 773 52.34 9.24 -4.98
C ILE A 773 53.34 8.32 -4.27
N PRO A 774 54.63 8.32 -4.67
CA PRO A 774 55.64 7.51 -4.02
C PRO A 774 55.68 7.75 -2.51
N ASP A 775 55.79 6.68 -1.72
CA ASP A 775 56.04 6.79 -0.28
C ASP A 775 57.50 7.24 -0.03
N CYS A 776 57.68 8.57 0.06
CA CYS A 776 58.98 9.22 0.10
C CYS A 776 58.92 10.54 0.90
N ASP A 777 60.06 11.24 0.99
CA ASP A 777 60.11 12.64 1.47
C ASP A 777 59.47 13.58 0.43
N PHE A 778 58.16 13.49 0.29
CA PHE A 778 57.36 14.14 -0.73
C PHE A 778 57.33 15.66 -0.53
N THR A 779 57.72 16.40 -1.57
CA THR A 779 57.77 17.87 -1.53
C THR A 779 57.02 18.54 -2.68
N GLY A 780 56.55 17.78 -3.67
CA GLY A 780 55.61 18.31 -4.66
C GLY A 780 55.16 17.31 -5.73
N ALA A 781 54.01 17.58 -6.34
CA ALA A 781 53.47 16.89 -7.50
C ALA A 781 52.77 17.85 -8.47
N GLN A 782 52.87 17.57 -9.77
CA GLN A 782 52.22 18.36 -10.81
C GLN A 782 51.58 17.46 -11.86
N LEU A 783 50.35 17.81 -12.26
CA LEU A 783 49.69 17.24 -13.44
C LEU A 783 50.06 18.08 -14.66
N ILE A 784 50.44 17.41 -15.75
CA ILE A 784 50.89 18.04 -16.97
C ILE A 784 50.21 17.36 -18.15
N VAL A 785 49.25 18.04 -18.77
CA VAL A 785 48.58 17.54 -19.99
C VAL A 785 49.36 18.04 -21.19
N GLU A 786 50.07 17.12 -21.86
CA GLU A 786 50.98 17.42 -22.96
C GLU A 786 50.44 16.89 -24.29
N GLY A 787 50.99 17.45 -25.38
CA GLY A 787 50.34 17.36 -26.69
C GLY A 787 49.08 18.24 -26.74
N PRO A 788 48.57 18.60 -27.92
CA PRO A 788 49.14 18.37 -29.25
C PRO A 788 50.34 19.29 -29.56
N GLY A 789 50.87 19.17 -30.78
CA GLY A 789 52.01 19.95 -31.28
C GLY A 789 51.71 21.43 -31.56
N ALA A 790 52.69 22.14 -32.13
CA ALA A 790 52.63 23.59 -32.28
C ALA A 790 51.43 24.04 -33.15
N GLY A 791 50.69 25.05 -32.69
CA GLY A 791 49.57 25.64 -33.44
C GLY A 791 48.21 24.95 -33.28
N VAL A 792 48.14 23.84 -32.53
CA VAL A 792 46.87 23.18 -32.16
C VAL A 792 46.52 23.55 -30.73
N ALA A 793 45.30 24.03 -30.49
CA ALA A 793 44.85 24.37 -29.15
C ALA A 793 44.46 23.09 -28.38
N LEU A 794 44.80 23.04 -27.10
CA LEU A 794 44.33 22.02 -26.16
C LEU A 794 43.20 22.62 -25.32
N LEU A 795 42.12 21.87 -25.16
CA LEU A 795 41.00 22.21 -24.29
C LEU A 795 40.89 21.13 -23.21
N LEU A 796 40.68 21.54 -21.96
CA LEU A 796 40.37 20.66 -20.85
C LEU A 796 39.07 21.10 -20.19
N ASP A 797 38.30 20.15 -19.73
CA ASP A 797 37.05 20.35 -19.01
C ASP A 797 36.77 19.13 -18.12
N ASN A 798 35.79 19.22 -17.23
CA ASN A 798 35.39 18.19 -16.26
C ASN A 798 36.57 17.49 -15.56
N VAL A 799 37.53 18.28 -15.06
CA VAL A 799 38.72 17.74 -14.37
C VAL A 799 38.31 17.31 -12.95
N SER A 800 38.51 16.04 -12.62
CA SER A 800 38.27 15.45 -11.29
C SER A 800 39.55 14.76 -10.80
N LEU A 801 39.95 15.04 -9.56
CA LEU A 801 41.04 14.35 -8.87
C LEU A 801 40.53 13.89 -7.52
N ARG A 802 40.45 12.57 -7.31
CA ARG A 802 39.95 12.00 -6.05
C ARG A 802 41.02 11.17 -5.38
N SER A 803 40.99 11.10 -4.05
CA SER A 803 41.73 10.06 -3.34
C SER A 803 41.10 8.70 -3.62
N LEU A 804 41.89 7.64 -3.55
CA LEU A 804 41.44 6.27 -3.61
C LEU A 804 41.61 5.66 -2.21
N ASP A 805 40.59 5.00 -1.68
CA ASP A 805 40.66 4.42 -0.34
C ASP A 805 41.72 3.31 -0.30
N ALA A 806 42.52 3.30 0.79
CA ALA A 806 43.64 2.37 0.94
C ALA A 806 43.13 0.93 1.06
N GLY A 807 43.07 0.21 -0.06
CA GLY A 807 42.61 -1.18 -0.14
C GLY A 807 41.88 -1.54 -1.43
N GLU A 808 41.44 -0.56 -2.23
CA GLU A 808 40.72 -0.82 -3.49
C GLU A 808 41.42 -0.08 -4.64
N SER A 809 42.20 -0.77 -5.48
CA SER A 809 42.49 -0.28 -6.84
C SER A 809 41.32 -0.66 -7.76
N SER A 810 40.92 0.20 -8.71
CA SER A 810 39.78 -0.03 -9.62
C SER A 810 40.04 -1.01 -10.78
N GLY A 811 40.97 -1.96 -10.61
CA GLY A 811 41.15 -3.02 -11.60
C GLY A 811 39.84 -3.81 -11.78
N LEU A 812 39.51 -4.18 -13.02
CA LEU A 812 38.34 -4.99 -13.36
C LEU A 812 38.32 -6.33 -12.61
N LEU A 813 39.47 -6.76 -12.11
CA LEU A 813 39.64 -7.78 -11.08
C LEU A 813 40.88 -7.42 -10.23
N VAL A 814 40.69 -7.22 -8.92
CA VAL A 814 41.79 -6.90 -7.98
C VAL A 814 41.84 -7.87 -6.81
N ASN A 815 43.02 -8.45 -6.64
CA ASN A 815 43.42 -9.45 -5.65
C ASN A 815 42.41 -10.57 -5.38
N GLY A 816 41.53 -10.87 -6.34
CA GLY A 816 40.67 -12.04 -6.32
C GLY A 816 39.77 -12.22 -5.08
N THR A 817 39.43 -11.14 -4.36
CA THR A 817 38.72 -11.13 -3.06
C THR A 817 39.51 -11.68 -1.85
N PHE A 818 40.81 -12.00 -2.01
CA PHE A 818 41.61 -12.70 -0.99
C PHE A 818 41.73 -11.88 0.30
N GLU A 819 41.90 -10.56 0.18
CA GLU A 819 42.02 -9.63 1.31
C GLU A 819 40.79 -9.60 2.23
N ASN A 820 39.64 -10.04 1.72
CA ASN A 820 38.40 -10.21 2.50
C ASN A 820 38.28 -11.61 3.10
N ALA A 821 39.40 -12.35 3.16
CA ALA A 821 39.46 -13.75 3.56
C ALA A 821 38.52 -14.68 2.76
N SER A 822 38.34 -14.38 1.47
CA SER A 822 37.44 -15.10 0.55
C SER A 822 38.18 -15.65 -0.66
N THR A 823 37.67 -16.73 -1.24
CA THR A 823 38.07 -17.25 -2.56
C THR A 823 36.94 -17.07 -3.59
N GLU A 824 36.00 -16.18 -3.31
CA GLU A 824 34.84 -15.95 -4.16
C GLU A 824 35.28 -15.48 -5.56
N GLY A 825 34.60 -16.00 -6.59
CA GLY A 825 35.01 -15.79 -7.99
C GLY A 825 36.17 -16.67 -8.48
N TRP A 826 36.77 -17.49 -7.61
CA TRP A 826 37.78 -18.48 -7.97
C TRP A 826 37.29 -19.91 -7.80
N PHE A 827 37.75 -20.78 -8.68
CA PHE A 827 37.45 -22.20 -8.62
C PHE A 827 38.62 -23.03 -9.14
N THR A 828 38.57 -24.32 -8.85
CA THR A 828 39.49 -25.31 -9.40
C THR A 828 38.71 -26.53 -9.84
N TRP A 829 39.22 -27.23 -10.86
CA TRP A 829 38.65 -28.50 -11.31
C TRP A 829 39.01 -29.68 -10.40
N SER A 830 40.07 -29.57 -9.60
CA SER A 830 40.53 -30.59 -8.65
C SER A 830 41.53 -29.97 -7.66
N GLY A 831 41.39 -30.28 -6.37
CA GLY A 831 42.16 -29.66 -5.28
C GLY A 831 41.27 -28.88 -4.33
N GLU A 832 41.87 -28.17 -3.37
CA GLU A 832 41.19 -27.34 -2.39
C GLU A 832 41.70 -25.89 -2.48
N LEU A 833 40.77 -24.94 -2.61
CA LEU A 833 41.06 -23.51 -2.55
C LEU A 833 40.76 -22.99 -1.14
N ASN A 834 41.74 -22.30 -0.56
CA ASN A 834 41.60 -21.60 0.71
C ASN A 834 42.34 -20.27 0.66
N VAL A 835 42.08 -19.37 1.59
CA VAL A 835 42.94 -18.20 1.85
C VAL A 835 43.93 -18.50 2.99
N THR A 836 45.10 -17.88 2.95
CA THR A 836 46.14 -18.01 3.98
C THR A 836 46.77 -16.67 4.29
N SER A 837 47.09 -16.44 5.56
CA SER A 837 47.88 -15.30 6.03
C SER A 837 49.33 -15.67 6.37
N ASP A 838 49.70 -16.96 6.23
CA ASP A 838 51.05 -17.45 6.56
C ASP A 838 52.05 -17.23 5.41
N ILE A 839 51.56 -17.20 4.17
CA ILE A 839 52.38 -17.11 2.94
C ILE A 839 51.67 -16.10 2.04
N VAL A 840 52.13 -14.85 2.11
CA VAL A 840 51.50 -13.70 1.46
C VAL A 840 52.59 -12.97 0.65
N TYR A 841 52.25 -12.49 -0.54
CA TYR A 841 53.11 -11.66 -1.37
C TYR A 841 52.98 -10.19 -0.96
N ASP A 842 51.74 -9.71 -0.85
CA ASP A 842 51.38 -8.37 -0.44
C ASP A 842 50.00 -8.38 0.25
N GLY A 843 49.71 -7.42 1.13
CA GLY A 843 48.47 -7.42 1.90
C GLY A 843 48.43 -8.43 3.07
N SER A 844 47.25 -8.95 3.37
CA SER A 844 46.92 -9.77 4.54
C SER A 844 46.67 -11.24 4.20
N TYR A 845 46.24 -11.54 2.97
CA TYR A 845 45.83 -12.89 2.59
C TYR A 845 46.20 -13.21 1.13
N ALA A 846 46.80 -14.37 0.91
CA ALA A 846 46.94 -14.96 -0.42
C ALA A 846 46.00 -16.17 -0.56
N MET A 847 45.63 -16.52 -1.79
CA MET A 847 44.92 -17.78 -2.05
C MET A 847 45.91 -18.93 -2.16
N ALA A 848 45.60 -20.05 -1.49
CA ALA A 848 46.30 -21.31 -1.58
C ALA A 848 45.45 -22.34 -2.34
N LEU A 849 46.03 -22.98 -3.35
CA LEU A 849 45.51 -24.16 -4.02
C LEU A 849 46.33 -25.38 -3.61
N THR A 850 45.73 -26.24 -2.78
CA THR A 850 46.34 -27.46 -2.23
C THR A 850 45.67 -28.73 -2.77
N ASP A 851 46.20 -29.90 -2.40
CA ASP A 851 45.63 -31.22 -2.72
C ASP A 851 45.36 -31.49 -4.21
N ARG A 852 46.18 -30.90 -5.08
CA ARG A 852 46.06 -31.02 -6.54
C ARG A 852 46.44 -32.41 -7.03
N GLU A 853 45.57 -33.04 -7.81
CA GLU A 853 45.80 -34.40 -8.34
C GLU A 853 46.58 -34.44 -9.66
N SER A 854 46.64 -33.34 -10.41
CA SER A 854 47.28 -33.28 -11.74
C SER A 854 47.75 -31.87 -12.14
N THR A 855 48.41 -31.75 -13.30
CA THR A 855 48.77 -30.47 -13.93
C THR A 855 47.54 -29.67 -14.42
N ASP A 856 46.42 -30.36 -14.64
CA ASP A 856 45.17 -29.79 -15.17
C ASP A 856 44.19 -29.42 -14.04
N SER A 857 44.75 -29.17 -12.85
CA SER A 857 44.08 -28.69 -11.65
C SER A 857 44.49 -27.24 -11.38
N PRO A 858 44.07 -26.24 -12.18
CA PRO A 858 44.50 -24.86 -12.02
C PRO A 858 43.65 -24.08 -11.01
N ALA A 859 44.15 -22.92 -10.60
CA ALA A 859 43.34 -21.85 -10.03
C ALA A 859 42.76 -21.02 -11.18
N ALA A 860 41.43 -20.93 -11.25
CA ALA A 860 40.72 -20.32 -12.37
C ALA A 860 39.69 -19.29 -11.91
N THR A 861 39.47 -18.26 -12.73
CA THR A 861 38.46 -17.23 -12.51
C THR A 861 37.78 -16.84 -13.82
N SER A 862 36.49 -16.49 -13.74
CA SER A 862 35.72 -16.01 -14.89
C SER A 862 35.96 -14.51 -15.08
N LEU A 863 36.28 -14.11 -16.31
CA LEU A 863 36.36 -12.72 -16.75
C LEU A 863 35.15 -12.33 -17.62
N LEU A 864 34.21 -13.25 -17.84
CA LEU A 864 32.98 -13.00 -18.59
C LEU A 864 32.12 -11.96 -17.87
N GLY A 865 31.75 -10.89 -18.57
CA GLY A 865 31.02 -9.75 -18.01
C GLY A 865 31.92 -8.69 -17.35
N LEU A 866 33.20 -9.01 -17.08
CA LEU A 866 34.20 -8.05 -16.61
C LEU A 866 34.93 -7.37 -17.78
N LEU A 867 35.22 -8.12 -18.85
CA LEU A 867 35.95 -7.61 -20.02
C LEU A 867 35.04 -7.48 -21.25
N SER A 868 35.22 -6.40 -22.02
CA SER A 868 34.44 -6.10 -23.23
C SER A 868 35.09 -6.69 -24.50
N PRO A 869 34.30 -7.26 -25.43
CA PRO A 869 34.79 -7.73 -26.73
C PRO A 869 35.58 -6.68 -27.52
N GLY A 870 36.64 -7.10 -28.21
CA GLY A 870 37.44 -6.25 -29.10
C GLY A 870 38.50 -5.38 -28.40
N LEU A 871 38.58 -5.39 -27.07
CA LEU A 871 39.56 -4.62 -26.29
C LEU A 871 40.77 -5.48 -25.84
N THR A 872 41.86 -4.80 -25.48
CA THR A 872 43.05 -5.42 -24.90
C THR A 872 43.29 -4.87 -23.50
N TYR A 873 43.51 -5.77 -22.56
CA TYR A 873 43.70 -5.50 -21.14
C TYR A 873 45.09 -5.99 -20.70
N SER A 874 45.65 -5.36 -19.69
CA SER A 874 46.84 -5.85 -19.01
C SER A 874 46.45 -6.78 -17.87
N THR A 875 47.26 -7.81 -17.61
CA THR A 875 47.07 -8.65 -16.44
C THR A 875 48.39 -9.02 -15.78
N SER A 876 48.38 -9.15 -14.46
CA SER A 876 49.49 -9.72 -13.70
C SER A 876 48.99 -10.49 -12.47
N LEU A 877 49.80 -11.43 -11.99
CA LEU A 877 49.60 -12.08 -10.71
C LEU A 877 50.94 -12.54 -10.11
N ALA A 878 51.05 -12.49 -8.79
CA ALA A 878 52.12 -13.13 -8.04
C ALA A 878 51.80 -14.60 -7.76
N LEU A 879 52.80 -15.45 -7.90
CA LEU A 879 52.72 -16.89 -7.76
C LEU A 879 53.87 -17.42 -6.92
N LEU A 880 53.59 -18.36 -6.02
CA LEU A 880 54.59 -19.15 -5.32
C LEU A 880 54.21 -20.63 -5.38
N VAL A 881 55.21 -21.50 -5.61
CA VAL A 881 55.00 -22.95 -5.65
C VAL A 881 55.72 -23.64 -4.51
N ARG A 882 55.02 -24.57 -3.84
CA ARG A 882 55.61 -25.48 -2.84
C ARG A 882 55.48 -26.94 -3.23
N GLY A 883 56.41 -27.77 -2.76
CA GLY A 883 56.36 -29.22 -2.98
C GLY A 883 56.95 -29.71 -4.30
N ALA A 884 57.56 -28.84 -5.11
CA ALA A 884 58.31 -29.20 -6.31
C ALA A 884 59.58 -28.34 -6.46
N ASP A 885 60.75 -28.98 -6.64
CA ASP A 885 62.07 -28.31 -6.69
C ASP A 885 62.21 -27.28 -7.84
N SER A 886 61.50 -27.49 -8.95
CA SER A 886 61.39 -26.55 -10.08
C SER A 886 60.11 -26.81 -10.87
N SER A 887 59.43 -25.75 -11.28
CA SER A 887 58.09 -25.84 -11.88
C SER A 887 57.94 -25.02 -13.14
N ASP A 888 57.25 -25.57 -14.14
CA ASP A 888 56.81 -24.80 -15.31
C ASP A 888 55.37 -24.34 -15.08
N LEU A 889 55.12 -23.04 -15.29
CA LEU A 889 53.85 -22.38 -15.02
C LEU A 889 53.39 -21.57 -16.23
N GLN A 890 52.08 -21.66 -16.52
CA GLN A 890 51.46 -21.00 -17.66
C GLN A 890 50.22 -20.25 -17.22
N LEU A 891 50.13 -18.97 -17.57
CA LEU A 891 48.89 -18.21 -17.47
C LEU A 891 48.14 -18.35 -18.79
N VAL A 892 46.95 -18.93 -18.75
CA VAL A 892 46.16 -19.31 -19.91
C VAL A 892 44.84 -18.56 -19.90
N LEU A 893 44.46 -18.04 -21.06
CA LEU A 893 43.13 -17.53 -21.33
C LEU A 893 42.35 -18.57 -22.14
N LYS A 894 41.15 -18.91 -21.69
CA LYS A 894 40.13 -19.62 -22.47
C LYS A 894 39.10 -18.59 -22.94
N THR A 895 38.79 -18.60 -24.23
CA THR A 895 37.68 -17.85 -24.82
C THR A 895 36.72 -18.81 -25.53
N SER A 896 35.42 -18.60 -25.40
CA SER A 896 34.41 -19.34 -26.15
C SER A 896 33.56 -18.38 -26.98
N CYS A 897 33.90 -18.28 -28.26
CA CYS A 897 33.19 -17.46 -29.26
C CYS A 897 32.32 -18.35 -30.13
N ASP A 898 31.04 -17.99 -30.32
CA ASP A 898 30.13 -18.69 -31.25
C ASP A 898 30.05 -20.22 -31.04
N GLY A 899 30.32 -20.69 -29.81
CA GLY A 899 30.35 -22.11 -29.44
C GLY A 899 31.66 -22.86 -29.72
N GLU A 900 32.74 -22.18 -30.11
CA GLU A 900 34.10 -22.74 -30.24
C GLU A 900 35.03 -22.27 -29.11
N ASP A 901 35.68 -23.22 -28.45
CA ASP A 901 36.67 -22.96 -27.39
C ASP A 901 38.08 -22.73 -28.00
N VAL A 902 38.68 -21.59 -27.67
CA VAL A 902 40.05 -21.22 -28.01
C VAL A 902 40.84 -21.03 -26.72
N TYR A 903 42.06 -21.57 -26.70
CA TYR A 903 42.99 -21.44 -25.57
C TYR A 903 44.25 -20.71 -26.04
N SER A 904 44.57 -19.60 -25.39
CA SER A 904 45.74 -18.77 -25.69
C SER A 904 46.61 -18.57 -24.46
N TRP A 905 47.93 -18.56 -24.67
CA TRP A 905 48.89 -18.29 -23.61
C TRP A 905 49.02 -16.78 -23.41
N ILE A 906 48.77 -16.32 -22.18
CA ILE A 906 49.03 -14.94 -21.76
C ILE A 906 50.52 -14.81 -21.39
N ALA A 907 51.01 -15.72 -20.54
CA ALA A 907 52.40 -15.73 -20.08
C ALA A 907 52.87 -17.15 -19.74
N ASN A 908 54.18 -17.40 -19.81
CA ASN A 908 54.80 -18.70 -19.50
C ASN A 908 56.12 -18.49 -18.77
N ALA A 909 56.35 -19.25 -17.70
CA ALA A 909 57.61 -19.30 -16.96
C ALA A 909 58.11 -20.75 -16.85
N GLU A 910 59.37 -20.98 -17.24
CA GLU A 910 60.04 -22.27 -17.11
C GLU A 910 61.00 -22.26 -15.91
N GLY A 911 61.04 -23.37 -15.15
CA GLY A 911 62.01 -23.55 -14.07
C GLY A 911 61.83 -22.61 -12.88
N VAL A 912 60.60 -22.26 -12.51
CA VAL A 912 60.25 -21.46 -11.33
C VAL A 912 60.74 -22.19 -10.07
N ALA A 913 61.52 -21.50 -9.24
CA ALA A 913 62.09 -22.05 -8.01
C ALA A 913 61.00 -22.29 -6.95
N ALA A 914 61.16 -23.38 -6.19
CA ALA A 914 60.31 -23.64 -5.03
C ALA A 914 60.45 -22.53 -3.98
N ASP A 915 59.37 -22.24 -3.26
CA ASP A 915 59.35 -21.34 -2.09
C ASP A 915 59.74 -19.88 -2.37
N GLU A 916 59.76 -19.44 -3.63
CA GLU A 916 60.01 -18.05 -4.02
C GLU A 916 58.80 -17.49 -4.78
N TRP A 917 58.40 -16.27 -4.43
CA TRP A 917 57.39 -15.53 -5.17
C TRP A 917 57.95 -15.05 -6.51
N PHE A 918 57.16 -15.18 -7.57
CA PHE A 918 57.44 -14.60 -8.87
C PHE A 918 56.16 -14.09 -9.52
N THR A 919 56.27 -13.11 -10.42
CA THR A 919 55.11 -12.52 -11.09
C THR A 919 55.01 -13.02 -12.53
N LEU A 920 53.82 -13.50 -12.92
CA LEU A 920 53.42 -13.62 -14.34
C LEU A 920 52.64 -12.39 -14.75
N ALA A 921 52.97 -11.82 -15.90
CA ALA A 921 52.26 -10.70 -16.48
C ALA A 921 52.19 -10.81 -18.00
N GLY A 922 51.12 -10.29 -18.60
CA GLY A 922 50.90 -10.27 -20.04
C GLY A 922 49.68 -9.45 -20.43
N GLU A 923 49.26 -9.57 -21.69
CA GLU A 923 48.08 -8.88 -22.22
C GLU A 923 46.97 -9.90 -22.56
N ILE A 924 45.73 -9.52 -22.30
CA ILE A 924 44.51 -10.24 -22.67
C ILE A 924 43.85 -9.46 -23.80
N THR A 925 43.89 -9.99 -25.02
CA THR A 925 43.09 -9.46 -26.13
C THR A 925 41.78 -10.25 -26.22
N VAL A 926 40.67 -9.58 -25.96
CA VAL A 926 39.34 -10.18 -26.03
C VAL A 926 38.88 -10.21 -27.49
N PRO A 927 38.53 -11.38 -28.05
CA PRO A 927 38.04 -11.46 -29.43
C PRO A 927 36.78 -10.60 -29.61
N ASP A 928 36.66 -9.96 -30.77
CA ASP A 928 35.46 -9.21 -31.17
C ASP A 928 34.39 -10.20 -31.67
N CYS A 929 33.68 -10.83 -30.73
CA CYS A 929 32.68 -11.90 -30.96
C CYS A 929 31.61 -11.91 -29.85
N GLU A 930 30.54 -12.69 -30.02
CA GLU A 930 29.62 -13.01 -28.91
C GLU A 930 30.27 -14.04 -27.98
N LEU A 931 30.65 -13.60 -26.77
CA LEU A 931 31.30 -14.44 -25.77
C LEU A 931 30.28 -15.23 -24.96
N THR A 932 30.50 -16.53 -24.83
CA THR A 932 29.73 -17.43 -23.96
C THR A 932 30.52 -17.92 -22.76
N ASP A 933 31.85 -17.79 -22.81
CA ASP A 933 32.79 -18.09 -21.72
C ASP A 933 34.07 -17.27 -21.94
N LEU A 934 34.64 -16.74 -20.87
CA LEU A 934 35.91 -16.02 -20.86
C LEU A 934 36.56 -16.26 -19.50
N MET A 935 37.69 -16.96 -19.48
CA MET A 935 38.27 -17.46 -18.23
C MET A 935 39.79 -17.37 -18.27
N MET A 936 40.39 -16.97 -17.14
CA MET A 936 41.83 -16.98 -16.92
C MET A 936 42.19 -18.01 -15.87
N TYR A 937 43.27 -18.76 -16.09
CA TYR A 937 43.74 -19.76 -15.13
C TYR A 937 45.24 -20.05 -15.21
N VAL A 938 45.80 -20.56 -14.12
CA VAL A 938 47.23 -20.92 -14.02
C VAL A 938 47.44 -22.43 -14.16
N GLN A 939 48.04 -22.88 -15.25
CA GLN A 939 48.38 -24.28 -15.53
C GLN A 939 49.80 -24.65 -15.06
N GLY A 940 49.97 -25.90 -14.60
CA GLY A 940 51.19 -26.39 -13.93
C GLY A 940 51.21 -26.05 -12.42
N PRO A 941 52.21 -26.48 -11.63
CA PRO A 941 53.09 -27.63 -11.83
C PRO A 941 52.35 -28.98 -11.74
N SER A 942 53.08 -30.11 -11.78
CA SER A 942 52.55 -31.46 -11.57
C SER A 942 51.76 -31.62 -10.28
N GLY A 943 50.81 -32.55 -10.27
CA GLY A 943 50.00 -32.88 -9.08
C GLY A 943 50.88 -33.18 -7.86
N GLY A 944 50.41 -32.76 -6.68
CA GLY A 944 51.10 -32.83 -5.40
C GLY A 944 51.89 -31.58 -5.00
N ALA A 945 52.05 -30.59 -5.88
CA ALA A 945 52.62 -29.29 -5.55
C ALA A 945 51.51 -28.24 -5.32
N GLU A 946 51.70 -27.40 -4.31
CA GLU A 946 50.77 -26.33 -3.90
C GLU A 946 51.07 -25.05 -4.69
N ILE A 947 50.04 -24.28 -5.02
CA ILE A 947 50.19 -22.96 -5.66
C ILE A 947 49.59 -21.91 -4.75
N TYR A 948 50.33 -20.83 -4.52
CA TYR A 948 49.84 -19.63 -3.85
C TYR A 948 49.71 -18.51 -4.88
N LEU A 949 48.55 -17.85 -4.91
CA LEU A 949 48.24 -16.73 -5.79
C LEU A 949 47.97 -15.49 -4.94
N ASP A 950 48.52 -14.37 -5.37
CA ASP A 950 48.33 -13.09 -4.71
C ASP A 950 48.55 -11.94 -5.70
N ASN A 951 48.12 -10.74 -5.34
CA ASN A 951 48.18 -9.51 -6.13
C ASN A 951 47.74 -9.71 -7.59
N VAL A 952 46.59 -10.36 -7.79
CA VAL A 952 45.99 -10.56 -9.12
C VAL A 952 45.41 -9.26 -9.62
N GLN A 953 45.76 -8.85 -10.83
CA GLN A 953 45.28 -7.62 -11.46
C GLN A 953 44.84 -7.88 -12.90
N VAL A 954 43.70 -7.31 -13.29
CA VAL A 954 43.27 -7.15 -14.68
C VAL A 954 42.82 -5.70 -14.87
N ASN A 955 43.52 -4.97 -15.75
CA ASN A 955 43.31 -3.53 -15.98
C ASN A 955 43.13 -3.22 -17.46
#